data_AF-A0A378TRN7-F1
#
_entry.id   AF-A0A378TRN7-F1
#
_cell.length_a   1.000
_cell.length_b   1.000
_cell.length_c   1.000
_cell.angle_alpha   90.00
_cell.angle_beta   90.00
_cell.angle_gamma   90.00
#
_symmetry.space_group_name_H-M   'P 1'
#
loop_
_entity.id
_entity.type
_entity.pdbx_description
1 polymer ?
#
loop_
_entity_poly.entity_id
_entity_poly.type
_entity_poly.pdbx_seq_one_letter_code
_entity_poly.pdbx_strand_id
1 'polypeptide(L)'
;MQPRDREALSSLRLTWAPTTDDLWRSQAGLHVSGLNEGPLSEVLAAVDDARLGPDASPLGVVLRGQAGSGKTHMLGQVRERVQADGGYFFIVELLDATSFWQSARAGILESLGRPGVTRETQLKDVLWELASVAHVSRADRRAIVGDDELTPDILERFVTALFKVHRETVRQCRHVLRSLVLLGALDFGQQDIGQAFLSSNDEPDDRSRWGLPAPKATAQETVRDIARVVALAGPMVLAVDQIDTLLAQSPERTESSSEQTDNRDLEHVAHGLMSVRQNMRRTVAVVACLPAAWEAIRVRATSTVADRFRVTSPLQGLPTPELGRAILERRFAAAYAGVGFTPPYPSWPIAAAAFDDAPEYTPRQLLKRADSHVRHCLGTDTLIELTSLSTESEAVERPAPAPDVDAGDLAALDARFVAYRRQAVAAVAFDPEGEDTTMPELLDAALRAWMVEAGDAGSDFRVDPPPGAKVTLHARLRQSLDADTDDEQHWAFRAIAASNAVAALNRIRSASDAAGLNATTDRRKLFLLRNSPWPSGKKTAEVIADFEAAGGQTLPLSDEDLRTMTALRDLVADDNPRLQAWLTARKPAHGITVLRTALGDVADAQAVEVPDAVEDAAEAAAPADLTPRSDTAIAVGVDVGSGERQDVELEELRKHTAIFAGSGSGKTVLIRRIVEECALRGVSSIVLDVNNDLSRLGSPWPQTPRGWDPADDARAAEYLQNAEVLVWTPGREAGRPLTFAPLPDFAGVLGDRDEFAQAVDSAVAALEPRALITGNSGKAGRMRAVLREALTFYGSQGRSDLPGFITLLGALPEHASTMTRAAEQAAEIGQNLKAAAINDPLFGGAGQSADPGVLLTPSPGHRARVSVISMIGLASEQQREGFVNQLQMALFAWIKQHPAGDRPLGGLLVMDEAQNFAPSGRSTISLRSTLALSSQARKYGLGLVYATQSPTGLHNHIPGNAATQFYGLLNSATQISYAKELARVKGGLVPDISRLRAGNFYLAAEGQAFHRIRSPWCLSFHPQSPPTTEDVLRLAQAGQRGG
;
A
#
# COMPACT_ATOMS: atom_id res chain seq x y z
N MET A 1 30.96 6.91 29.95
CA MET A 1 29.54 7.05 30.37
C MET A 1 28.92 5.65 30.51
N GLN A 2 27.89 5.40 31.35
CA GLN A 2 27.29 4.05 31.38
C GLN A 2 26.49 3.76 30.11
N PRO A 3 26.39 2.50 29.64
CA PRO A 3 25.67 2.15 28.41
C PRO A 3 24.20 2.61 28.40
N ARG A 4 23.51 2.50 29.54
CA ARG A 4 22.12 2.98 29.71
C ARG A 4 22.00 4.49 29.64
N ASP A 5 22.96 5.23 30.19
CA ASP A 5 22.96 6.69 30.12
C ASP A 5 23.20 7.16 28.68
N ARG A 6 24.08 6.47 27.96
CA ARG A 6 24.38 6.73 26.55
C ARG A 6 23.17 6.46 25.66
N GLU A 7 22.49 5.34 25.87
CA GLU A 7 21.23 5.00 25.19
C GLU A 7 20.16 6.06 25.45
N ALA A 8 19.98 6.46 26.71
CA ALA A 8 19.04 7.52 27.10
C ALA A 8 19.38 8.86 26.44
N LEU A 9 20.61 9.35 26.53
CA LEU A 9 21.02 10.60 25.88
C LEU A 9 20.90 10.54 24.36
N SER A 10 21.17 9.39 23.75
CA SER A 10 21.02 9.19 22.29
C SER A 10 19.56 9.27 21.82
N SER A 11 18.60 9.00 22.71
CA SER A 11 17.16 9.13 22.44
C SER A 11 16.68 10.60 22.39
N LEU A 12 17.44 11.55 22.95
CA LEU A 12 17.09 12.96 22.96
C LEU A 12 17.29 13.62 21.59
N ARG A 13 16.25 13.58 20.75
CA ARG A 13 16.18 14.28 19.46
C ARG A 13 15.44 15.61 19.64
N LEU A 14 16.16 16.70 19.92
CA LEU A 14 15.57 18.03 20.05
C LEU A 14 15.41 18.69 18.68
N THR A 15 14.19 19.14 18.33
CA THR A 15 13.92 19.93 17.12
C THR A 15 13.65 21.38 17.51
N TRP A 16 14.43 22.34 16.99
CA TRP A 16 14.34 23.78 17.33
C TRP A 16 13.95 24.70 16.15
N ALA A 17 13.81 24.14 14.95
CA ALA A 17 13.34 24.85 13.76
C ALA A 17 12.07 24.16 13.21
N PRO A 18 10.90 24.36 13.86
CA PRO A 18 9.66 23.76 13.39
C PRO A 18 9.35 24.22 11.96
N THR A 19 8.88 23.31 11.12
CA THR A 19 8.39 23.62 9.77
C THR A 19 6.90 23.94 9.79
N THR A 20 6.37 24.45 8.67
CA THR A 20 4.93 24.58 8.44
C THR A 20 4.20 23.23 8.55
N ASP A 21 4.85 22.12 8.22
CA ASP A 21 4.30 20.77 8.43
C ASP A 21 4.14 20.43 9.92
N ASP A 22 5.10 20.84 10.77
CA ASP A 22 5.04 20.59 12.21
C ASP A 22 3.86 21.31 12.88
N LEU A 23 3.28 22.34 12.26
CA LEU A 23 2.05 22.99 12.72
C LEU A 23 0.86 22.03 12.80
N TRP A 24 0.82 21.05 11.89
CA TRP A 24 -0.28 20.10 11.76
C TRP A 24 -0.18 18.92 12.72
N ARG A 25 0.98 18.75 13.37
CA ARG A 25 1.17 17.77 14.46
C ARG A 25 0.54 18.29 15.75
N SER A 26 0.14 17.37 16.64
CA SER A 26 -0.44 17.77 17.92
C SER A 26 0.57 18.54 18.77
N GLN A 27 0.22 19.77 19.14
CA GLN A 27 1.00 20.64 20.01
C GLN A 27 0.73 20.35 21.49
N ALA A 28 -0.31 19.55 21.79
CA ALA A 28 -0.65 19.12 23.14
C ALA A 28 0.49 18.35 23.84
N GLY A 29 1.47 17.79 23.11
CA GLY A 29 2.66 17.18 23.70
C GLY A 29 3.78 18.18 24.03
N LEU A 30 3.80 19.36 23.41
CA LEU A 30 4.95 20.28 23.39
C LEU A 30 4.66 21.66 24.02
N HIS A 31 3.40 22.05 24.10
CA HIS A 31 2.98 23.33 24.63
C HIS A 31 3.17 23.39 26.15
N VAL A 32 3.71 24.51 26.64
CA VAL A 32 3.76 24.85 28.06
C VAL A 32 2.94 26.11 28.30
N SER A 33 1.95 26.01 29.19
CA SER A 33 1.09 27.13 29.61
C SER A 33 1.92 28.26 30.22
N GLY A 34 1.54 29.51 29.98
CA GLY A 34 2.26 30.71 30.43
C GLY A 34 3.19 31.37 29.40
N LEU A 35 3.47 30.73 28.26
CA LEU A 35 4.23 31.36 27.17
C LEU A 35 3.29 31.97 26.12
N ASN A 36 3.38 33.29 25.91
CA ASN A 36 2.70 34.03 24.85
C ASN A 36 1.13 33.92 24.86
N GLU A 37 0.51 33.78 26.04
CA GLU A 37 -0.96 33.66 26.17
C GLU A 37 -1.73 34.93 25.74
N GLY A 38 -1.13 36.11 25.96
CA GLY A 38 -1.70 37.39 25.55
C GLY A 38 -1.94 37.48 24.04
N PRO A 39 -0.88 37.38 23.21
CA PRO A 39 -1.05 37.41 21.75
C PRO A 39 -1.94 36.29 21.20
N LEU A 40 -1.92 35.10 21.80
CA LEU A 40 -2.86 34.02 21.44
C LEU A 40 -4.32 34.45 21.67
N SER A 41 -4.62 35.02 22.84
CA SER A 41 -5.96 35.50 23.18
C SER A 41 -6.44 36.61 22.23
N GLU A 42 -5.53 37.49 21.80
CA GLU A 42 -5.82 38.54 20.81
C GLU A 42 -6.18 37.96 19.43
N VAL A 43 -5.50 36.91 18.98
CA VAL A 43 -5.84 36.20 17.73
C VAL A 43 -7.20 35.52 17.85
N LEU A 44 -7.45 34.82 18.96
CA LEU A 44 -8.73 34.11 19.17
C LEU A 44 -9.91 35.08 19.26
N ALA A 45 -9.74 36.26 19.86
CA ALA A 45 -10.76 37.31 19.87
C ALA A 45 -11.14 37.75 18.45
N ALA A 46 -10.18 37.88 17.53
CA ALA A 46 -10.48 38.20 16.13
C ALA A 46 -11.22 37.06 15.41
N VAL A 47 -10.97 35.80 15.80
CA VAL A 47 -11.73 34.64 15.29
C VAL A 47 -13.17 34.66 15.81
N ASP A 48 -13.36 35.04 17.07
CA ASP A 48 -14.70 35.21 17.64
C ASP A 48 -15.48 36.32 16.93
N ASP A 49 -14.83 37.43 16.55
CA ASP A 49 -15.43 38.47 15.70
C ASP A 49 -15.89 37.90 14.34
N ALA A 50 -15.12 36.97 13.76
CA ALA A 50 -15.50 36.27 12.53
C ALA A 50 -16.70 35.31 12.69
N ARG A 51 -17.01 34.89 13.93
CA ARG A 51 -18.15 34.03 14.25
C ARG A 51 -19.46 34.80 14.40
N LEU A 52 -19.40 36.07 14.80
CA LEU A 52 -20.58 36.88 15.15
C LEU A 52 -21.56 37.10 13.98
N GLY A 53 -21.15 36.93 12.72
CA GLY A 53 -22.08 37.01 11.59
C GLY A 53 -21.53 36.48 10.25
N PRO A 54 -22.42 36.09 9.31
CA PRO A 54 -22.05 35.47 8.04
C PRO A 54 -21.30 36.42 7.07
N ASP A 55 -21.43 37.73 7.28
CA ASP A 55 -20.78 38.78 6.49
C ASP A 55 -19.65 39.50 7.24
N ALA A 56 -19.20 38.95 8.38
CA ALA A 56 -18.14 39.56 9.18
C ALA A 56 -16.82 39.65 8.41
N SER A 57 -16.17 40.82 8.45
CA SER A 57 -14.82 41.08 7.94
C SER A 57 -13.96 41.62 9.10
N PRO A 58 -13.47 40.73 9.97
CA PRO A 58 -12.69 41.11 11.15
C PRO A 58 -11.38 41.80 10.74
N LEU A 59 -10.75 42.50 11.70
CA LEU A 59 -9.40 43.01 11.49
C LEU A 59 -8.42 41.84 11.38
N GLY A 60 -7.41 42.00 10.52
CA GLY A 60 -6.29 41.07 10.54
C GLY A 60 -5.48 41.24 11.82
N VAL A 61 -4.67 40.24 12.16
CA VAL A 61 -3.83 40.25 13.36
C VAL A 61 -2.38 40.06 12.97
N VAL A 62 -1.48 40.86 13.55
CA VAL A 62 -0.04 40.76 13.30
C VAL A 62 0.64 40.19 14.53
N LEU A 63 1.26 39.04 14.35
CA LEU A 63 2.09 38.34 15.32
C LEU A 63 3.56 38.71 15.08
N ARG A 64 4.10 39.59 15.94
CA ARG A 64 5.49 40.04 15.85
C ARG A 64 6.35 39.25 16.82
N GLY A 65 7.51 38.77 16.39
CA GLY A 65 8.45 38.12 17.30
C GLY A 65 9.83 37.96 16.68
N GLN A 66 10.88 38.03 17.50
CA GLN A 66 12.26 37.78 17.07
C GLN A 66 12.42 36.38 16.46
N ALA A 67 13.50 36.15 15.71
CA ALA A 67 13.83 34.81 15.22
C ALA A 67 13.89 33.81 16.40
N GLY A 68 13.22 32.67 16.28
CA GLY A 68 13.19 31.66 17.35
C GLY A 68 12.26 31.94 18.55
N SER A 69 11.48 33.03 18.54
CA SER A 69 10.49 33.37 19.61
C SER A 69 9.25 32.47 19.65
N GLY A 70 9.08 31.55 18.69
CA GLY A 70 7.96 30.60 18.66
C GLY A 70 6.77 31.00 17.79
N LYS A 71 6.93 31.89 16.80
CA LYS A 71 5.88 32.29 15.83
C LYS A 71 5.13 31.10 15.23
N THR A 72 5.84 30.16 14.63
CA THR A 72 5.28 28.92 14.06
C THR A 72 4.57 28.10 15.14
N HIS A 73 5.18 27.88 16.32
CA HIS A 73 4.50 27.16 17.40
C HIS A 73 3.18 27.82 17.83
N MET A 74 3.10 29.16 17.86
CA MET A 74 1.87 29.89 18.13
C MET A 74 0.81 29.68 17.04
N LEU A 75 1.18 29.69 15.75
CA LEU A 75 0.25 29.36 14.67
C LEU A 75 -0.32 27.94 14.83
N GLY A 76 0.48 27.00 15.33
CA GLY A 76 0.04 25.63 15.64
C GLY A 76 -1.02 25.59 16.74
N GLN A 77 -0.88 26.41 17.79
CA GLN A 77 -1.88 26.55 18.85
C GLN A 77 -3.16 27.24 18.36
N VAL A 78 -3.02 28.30 17.55
CA VAL A 78 -4.16 28.97 16.92
C VAL A 78 -4.95 27.96 16.09
N ARG A 79 -4.27 27.16 15.26
CA ARG A 79 -4.89 26.09 14.48
C ARG A 79 -5.69 25.14 15.37
N GLU A 80 -5.08 24.52 16.37
CA GLU A 80 -5.74 23.55 17.24
C GLU A 80 -6.99 24.13 17.91
N ARG A 81 -6.89 25.37 18.42
CA ARG A 81 -8.00 26.01 19.11
C ARG A 81 -9.14 26.38 18.17
N VAL A 82 -8.82 26.96 17.01
CA VAL A 82 -9.79 27.31 15.96
C VAL A 82 -10.53 26.07 15.48
N GLN A 83 -9.78 25.00 15.21
CA GLN A 83 -10.30 23.72 14.75
C GLN A 83 -11.19 23.06 15.82
N ALA A 84 -10.75 23.00 17.08
CA ALA A 84 -11.55 22.45 18.19
C ALA A 84 -12.90 23.18 18.36
N ASP A 85 -12.94 24.48 18.07
CA ASP A 85 -14.15 25.29 18.14
C ASP A 85 -14.92 25.32 16.80
N GLY A 86 -14.67 24.40 15.87
CA GLY A 86 -15.41 24.25 14.60
C GLY A 86 -15.08 25.29 13.52
N GLY A 87 -13.89 25.89 13.58
CA GLY A 87 -13.32 26.74 12.53
C GLY A 87 -12.30 26.01 11.65
N TYR A 88 -11.83 26.69 10.62
CA TYR A 88 -10.88 26.15 9.64
C TYR A 88 -9.58 26.96 9.63
N PHE A 89 -8.46 26.30 9.40
CA PHE A 89 -7.13 26.93 9.42
C PHE A 89 -6.41 26.69 8.10
N PHE A 90 -5.85 27.74 7.54
CA PHE A 90 -5.10 27.71 6.28
C PHE A 90 -3.79 28.44 6.49
N ILE A 91 -2.71 27.89 5.96
CA ILE A 91 -1.39 28.55 5.98
C ILE A 91 -0.89 28.81 4.56
N VAL A 92 -0.25 29.96 4.39
CA VAL A 92 0.39 30.39 3.15
C VAL A 92 1.83 30.74 3.47
N GLU A 93 2.76 29.98 2.89
CA GLU A 93 4.16 30.37 2.76
C GLU A 93 4.29 31.23 1.51
N LEU A 94 4.72 32.49 1.66
CA LEU A 94 4.95 33.35 0.51
C LEU A 94 6.36 33.07 -0.02
N LEU A 95 6.46 32.43 -1.18
CA LEU A 95 7.73 32.04 -1.81
C LEU A 95 8.20 33.06 -2.87
N ASP A 96 7.27 33.84 -3.43
CA ASP A 96 7.52 34.95 -4.36
C ASP A 96 6.46 36.04 -4.15
N ALA A 97 6.91 37.30 -4.16
CA ALA A 97 6.07 38.47 -3.96
C ALA A 97 5.15 38.79 -5.15
N THR A 98 5.56 38.48 -6.39
CA THR A 98 4.72 38.72 -7.59
C THR A 98 3.60 37.69 -7.73
N SER A 99 3.70 36.57 -7.01
CA SER A 99 2.83 35.40 -7.12
C SER A 99 1.97 35.17 -5.85
N PHE A 100 1.66 36.23 -5.09
CA PHE A 100 0.90 36.14 -3.82
C PHE A 100 -0.35 35.26 -3.91
N TRP A 101 -1.20 35.47 -4.92
CA TRP A 101 -2.46 34.72 -5.05
C TRP A 101 -2.27 33.28 -5.51
N GLN A 102 -1.21 32.99 -6.25
CA GLN A 102 -0.86 31.62 -6.63
C GLN A 102 -0.38 30.85 -5.41
N SER A 103 0.48 31.47 -4.59
CA SER A 103 0.93 30.94 -3.30
C SER A 103 -0.24 30.72 -2.34
N ALA A 104 -1.15 31.70 -2.24
CA ALA A 104 -2.36 31.58 -1.41
C ALA A 104 -3.27 30.45 -1.88
N ARG A 105 -3.46 30.29 -3.20
CA ARG A 105 -4.24 29.19 -3.78
C ARG A 105 -3.62 27.83 -3.46
N ALA A 106 -2.31 27.68 -3.69
CA ALA A 106 -1.59 26.45 -3.41
C ALA A 106 -1.66 26.09 -1.91
N GLY A 107 -1.32 27.04 -1.03
CA GLY A 107 -1.36 26.84 0.43
C GLY A 107 -2.76 26.52 0.97
N ILE A 108 -3.82 27.13 0.40
CA ILE A 108 -5.20 26.79 0.78
C ILE A 108 -5.58 25.37 0.33
N LEU A 109 -5.30 25.00 -0.92
CA LEU A 109 -5.61 23.66 -1.43
C LEU A 109 -4.83 22.57 -0.71
N GLU A 110 -3.58 22.86 -0.33
CA GLU A 110 -2.77 21.98 0.49
C GLU A 110 -3.35 21.86 1.91
N SER A 111 -3.66 22.98 2.56
CA SER A 111 -4.27 23.00 3.90
C SER A 111 -5.62 22.27 3.97
N LEU A 112 -6.38 22.22 2.86
CA LEU A 112 -7.61 21.43 2.76
C LEU A 112 -7.33 19.91 2.83
N GLY A 113 -6.19 19.45 2.32
CA GLY A 113 -5.76 18.05 2.39
C GLY A 113 -5.13 17.65 3.73
N ARG A 114 -4.89 18.61 4.64
CA ARG A 114 -4.30 18.37 5.95
C ARG A 114 -5.31 17.80 6.96
N PRO A 115 -4.85 17.17 8.06
CA PRO A 115 -5.74 16.55 9.04
C PRO A 115 -6.85 17.47 9.54
N GLY A 116 -8.09 16.93 9.52
CA GLY A 116 -9.26 17.57 10.10
C GLY A 116 -9.38 17.33 11.61
N VAL A 117 -10.43 17.87 12.21
CA VAL A 117 -10.75 17.67 13.64
C VAL A 117 -11.42 16.32 13.85
N THR A 118 -12.39 16.02 12.99
CA THR A 118 -13.27 14.86 13.15
C THR A 118 -13.01 13.81 12.08
N ARG A 119 -12.55 14.25 10.90
CA ARG A 119 -12.30 13.39 9.74
C ARG A 119 -10.84 13.44 9.32
N GLU A 120 -10.49 12.52 8.43
CA GLU A 120 -9.15 12.36 7.88
C GLU A 120 -8.56 13.67 7.34
N THR A 121 -9.38 14.53 6.72
CA THR A 121 -8.93 15.81 6.18
C THR A 121 -9.88 16.96 6.53
N GLN A 122 -9.31 18.18 6.54
CA GLN A 122 -10.07 19.41 6.71
C GLN A 122 -11.11 19.61 5.61
N LEU A 123 -10.82 19.22 4.36
CA LEU A 123 -11.78 19.23 3.25
C LEU A 123 -12.99 18.37 3.57
N LYS A 124 -12.79 17.16 4.10
CA LYS A 124 -13.89 16.28 4.51
C LYS A 124 -14.75 16.90 5.60
N ASP A 125 -14.15 17.60 6.57
CA ASP A 125 -14.89 18.34 7.59
C ASP A 125 -15.69 19.52 7.01
N VAL A 126 -15.11 20.29 6.08
CA VAL A 126 -15.84 21.34 5.35
C VAL A 126 -17.02 20.75 4.57
N LEU A 127 -16.80 19.73 3.75
CA LEU A 127 -17.83 19.11 2.91
C LEU A 127 -18.93 18.47 3.75
N TRP A 128 -18.60 17.89 4.90
CA TRP A 128 -19.58 17.36 5.83
C TRP A 128 -20.49 18.43 6.38
N GLU A 129 -19.92 19.54 6.85
CA GLU A 129 -20.71 20.66 7.38
C GLU A 129 -21.56 21.30 6.29
N LEU A 130 -21.03 21.49 5.07
CA LEU A 130 -21.83 21.98 3.94
C LEU A 130 -22.99 21.05 3.58
N ALA A 131 -22.78 19.73 3.60
CA ALA A 131 -23.82 18.75 3.39
C ALA A 131 -24.84 18.73 4.54
N SER A 132 -24.41 19.06 5.76
CA SER A 132 -25.28 19.27 6.92
C SER A 132 -26.18 20.49 6.72
N VAL A 133 -25.61 21.63 6.33
CA VAL A 133 -26.32 22.87 6.00
C VAL A 133 -27.29 22.68 4.83
N ALA A 134 -26.92 21.88 3.82
CA ALA A 134 -27.78 21.57 2.68
C ALA A 134 -28.91 20.58 3.02
N HIS A 135 -28.92 19.97 4.21
CA HIS A 135 -29.87 18.96 4.65
C HIS A 135 -29.99 17.74 3.70
N VAL A 136 -28.88 17.29 3.12
CA VAL A 136 -28.87 16.09 2.25
C VAL A 136 -28.94 14.80 3.07
N SER A 137 -29.32 13.70 2.40
CA SER A 137 -29.46 12.38 3.03
C SER A 137 -28.13 11.87 3.60
N ARG A 138 -28.17 10.94 4.57
CA ARG A 138 -26.96 10.34 5.15
C ARG A 138 -26.11 9.61 4.10
N ALA A 139 -26.75 8.97 3.13
CA ALA A 139 -26.06 8.27 2.04
C ALA A 139 -25.36 9.27 1.10
N ASP A 140 -26.08 10.32 0.63
CA ASP A 140 -25.47 11.35 -0.20
C ASP A 140 -24.32 12.05 0.53
N ARG A 141 -24.47 12.30 1.85
CA ARG A 141 -23.44 12.93 2.67
C ARG A 141 -22.13 12.13 2.71
N ARG A 142 -22.21 10.80 2.82
CA ARG A 142 -21.03 9.92 2.78
C ARG A 142 -20.35 9.96 1.42
N ALA A 143 -21.11 9.93 0.33
CA ALA A 143 -20.57 10.05 -1.02
C ALA A 143 -19.92 11.42 -1.28
N ILE A 144 -20.52 12.53 -0.82
CA ILE A 144 -19.98 13.89 -0.97
C ILE A 144 -18.66 14.08 -0.23
N VAL A 145 -18.51 13.45 0.94
CA VAL A 145 -17.29 13.50 1.74
C VAL A 145 -16.23 12.49 1.26
N GLY A 146 -16.56 11.61 0.32
CA GLY A 146 -15.63 10.60 -0.19
C GLY A 146 -15.45 9.41 0.75
N ASP A 147 -16.50 8.99 1.44
CA ASP A 147 -16.56 7.74 2.22
C ASP A 147 -17.36 6.64 1.49
N ASP A 148 -18.04 6.98 0.40
CA ASP A 148 -18.77 6.09 -0.52
C ASP A 148 -18.60 6.61 -1.97
N GLU A 149 -19.05 5.86 -2.98
CA GLU A 149 -18.92 6.24 -4.39
C GLU A 149 -19.70 7.52 -4.74
N LEU A 150 -19.01 8.50 -5.36
CA LEU A 150 -19.60 9.74 -5.85
C LEU A 150 -20.11 9.59 -7.29
N THR A 151 -21.34 10.04 -7.54
CA THR A 151 -21.92 10.09 -8.89
C THR A 151 -22.32 11.52 -9.28
N PRO A 152 -22.42 11.85 -10.59
CA PRO A 152 -22.87 13.17 -11.04
C PRO A 152 -24.23 13.59 -10.49
N ASP A 153 -25.16 12.63 -10.33
CA ASP A 153 -26.49 12.90 -9.79
C ASP A 153 -26.45 13.27 -8.30
N ILE A 154 -25.59 12.61 -7.51
CA ILE A 154 -25.38 12.95 -6.09
C ILE A 154 -24.82 14.36 -5.98
N LEU A 155 -23.81 14.68 -6.80
CA LEU A 155 -23.18 15.99 -6.83
C LEU A 155 -24.19 17.10 -7.20
N GLU A 156 -25.01 16.87 -8.23
CA GLU A 156 -26.01 17.85 -8.66
C GLU A 156 -27.11 18.06 -7.61
N ARG A 157 -27.56 16.98 -6.95
CA ARG A 157 -28.51 17.07 -5.82
C ARG A 157 -27.93 17.91 -4.68
N PHE A 158 -26.66 17.70 -4.34
CA PHE A 158 -25.99 18.47 -3.29
C PHE A 158 -25.88 19.95 -3.64
N VAL A 159 -25.36 20.28 -4.83
CA VAL A 159 -25.22 21.67 -5.28
C VAL A 159 -26.58 22.37 -5.33
N THR A 160 -27.62 21.69 -5.80
CA THR A 160 -29.00 22.21 -5.83
C THR A 160 -29.57 22.40 -4.43
N ALA A 161 -29.34 21.46 -3.51
CA ALA A 161 -29.79 21.56 -2.13
C ALA A 161 -29.12 22.75 -1.42
N LEU A 162 -27.80 22.90 -1.56
CA LEU A 162 -27.08 24.03 -0.97
C LEU A 162 -27.48 25.36 -1.60
N PHE A 163 -27.75 25.39 -2.92
CA PHE A 163 -28.27 26.58 -3.61
C PHE A 163 -29.61 27.05 -3.03
N LYS A 164 -30.49 26.14 -2.58
CA LYS A 164 -31.78 26.52 -1.96
C LYS A 164 -31.59 27.29 -0.65
N VAL A 165 -30.53 26.98 0.10
CA VAL A 165 -30.20 27.61 1.39
C VAL A 165 -29.38 28.89 1.20
N HIS A 166 -28.33 28.84 0.36
CA HIS A 166 -27.39 29.95 0.13
C HIS A 166 -27.32 30.36 -1.35
N ARG A 167 -28.42 30.90 -1.86
CA ARG A 167 -28.60 31.22 -3.29
C ARG A 167 -27.49 32.08 -3.90
N GLU A 168 -27.14 33.20 -3.25
CA GLU A 168 -26.18 34.15 -3.80
C GLU A 168 -24.77 33.55 -3.88
N THR A 169 -24.29 32.97 -2.78
CA THR A 169 -22.95 32.37 -2.68
C THR A 169 -22.80 31.20 -3.63
N VAL A 170 -23.75 30.26 -3.65
CA VAL A 170 -23.67 29.08 -4.53
C VAL A 170 -23.78 29.48 -6.00
N ARG A 171 -24.58 30.50 -6.35
CA ARG A 171 -24.65 30.99 -7.74
C ARG A 171 -23.27 31.39 -8.26
N GLN A 172 -22.48 32.06 -7.43
CA GLN A 172 -21.14 32.55 -7.79
C GLN A 172 -20.10 31.43 -7.75
N CYS A 173 -20.14 30.58 -6.71
CA CYS A 173 -19.06 29.64 -6.40
C CYS A 173 -19.37 28.16 -6.77
N ARG A 174 -20.50 27.86 -7.43
CA ARG A 174 -20.93 26.47 -7.74
C ARG A 174 -19.88 25.60 -8.43
N HIS A 175 -19.04 26.17 -9.29
CA HIS A 175 -18.02 25.38 -10.00
C HIS A 175 -16.86 25.05 -9.06
N VAL A 176 -16.42 25.99 -8.23
CA VAL A 176 -15.46 25.73 -7.15
C VAL A 176 -16.01 24.71 -6.16
N LEU A 177 -17.28 24.81 -5.78
CA LEU A 177 -17.94 23.82 -4.92
C LEU A 177 -17.90 22.42 -5.53
N ARG A 178 -18.25 22.27 -6.81
CA ARG A 178 -18.17 20.98 -7.52
C ARG A 178 -16.75 20.43 -7.53
N SER A 179 -15.77 21.27 -7.83
CA SER A 179 -14.37 20.86 -7.86
C SER A 179 -13.83 20.47 -6.48
N LEU A 180 -14.29 21.10 -5.41
CA LEU A 180 -13.93 20.72 -4.03
C LEU A 180 -14.51 19.34 -3.66
N VAL A 181 -15.73 19.02 -4.09
CA VAL A 181 -16.32 17.69 -3.87
C VAL A 181 -15.55 16.62 -4.66
N LEU A 182 -15.21 16.90 -5.92
CA LEU A 182 -14.38 16.00 -6.74
C LEU A 182 -12.99 15.80 -6.15
N LEU A 183 -12.38 16.88 -5.63
CA LEU A 183 -11.10 16.82 -4.94
C LEU A 183 -11.14 15.93 -3.68
N GLY A 184 -12.31 15.77 -3.06
CA GLY A 184 -12.51 14.90 -1.89
C GLY A 184 -13.00 13.48 -2.22
N ALA A 185 -13.18 13.11 -3.49
CA ALA A 185 -13.72 11.81 -3.90
C ALA A 185 -12.73 10.64 -3.68
N LEU A 186 -13.21 9.39 -3.68
CA LEU A 186 -12.37 8.19 -3.57
C LEU A 186 -11.59 7.84 -4.84
N ASP A 187 -12.06 8.32 -6.00
CA ASP A 187 -11.49 8.00 -7.31
C ASP A 187 -10.43 9.04 -7.71
N PHE A 188 -9.22 8.57 -8.04
CA PHE A 188 -8.10 9.44 -8.42
C PHE A 188 -8.39 10.26 -9.69
N GLY A 189 -9.12 9.71 -10.66
CA GLY A 189 -9.52 10.45 -11.86
C GLY A 189 -10.44 11.62 -11.54
N GLN A 190 -11.38 11.44 -10.62
CA GLN A 190 -12.24 12.53 -10.12
C GLN A 190 -11.44 13.59 -9.37
N GLN A 191 -10.50 13.18 -8.51
CA GLN A 191 -9.62 14.12 -7.80
C GLN A 191 -8.80 14.98 -8.79
N ASP A 192 -8.26 14.36 -9.83
CA ASP A 192 -7.50 15.04 -10.88
C ASP A 192 -8.36 16.08 -11.62
N ILE A 193 -9.63 15.77 -11.91
CA ILE A 193 -10.58 16.71 -12.51
C ILE A 193 -10.83 17.92 -11.58
N GLY A 194 -11.06 17.66 -10.29
CA GLY A 194 -11.24 18.71 -9.29
C GLY A 194 -10.02 19.62 -9.17
N GLN A 195 -8.83 19.02 -9.07
CA GLN A 195 -7.56 19.72 -8.95
C GLN A 195 -7.24 20.56 -10.19
N ALA A 196 -7.46 20.02 -11.40
CA ALA A 196 -7.21 20.72 -12.65
C ALA A 196 -8.06 22.00 -12.77
N PHE A 197 -9.34 21.93 -12.39
CA PHE A 197 -10.21 23.10 -12.39
C PHE A 197 -9.75 24.17 -11.38
N LEU A 198 -9.43 23.76 -10.15
CA LEU A 198 -8.99 24.69 -9.09
C LEU A 198 -7.62 25.32 -9.39
N SER A 199 -6.78 24.64 -10.17
CA SER A 199 -5.46 25.16 -10.57
C SER A 199 -5.51 25.99 -11.86
N SER A 200 -6.69 26.17 -12.45
CA SER A 200 -6.93 26.83 -13.73
C SER A 200 -6.21 26.17 -14.93
N ASN A 201 -6.06 24.85 -14.90
CA ASN A 201 -5.48 24.06 -15.98
C ASN A 201 -6.58 23.62 -16.97
N ASP A 202 -6.57 24.14 -18.20
CA ASP A 202 -7.53 23.76 -19.24
C ASP A 202 -7.04 22.54 -20.03
N GLU A 203 -7.58 21.34 -19.73
CA GLU A 203 -7.46 20.15 -20.57
C GLU A 203 -8.76 19.30 -20.64
N PRO A 204 -8.99 18.57 -21.75
CA PRO A 204 -10.26 17.92 -22.03
C PRO A 204 -10.15 16.39 -21.92
N ASP A 205 -10.79 15.80 -20.92
CA ASP A 205 -11.90 14.88 -21.13
C ASP A 205 -12.60 14.63 -19.78
N ASP A 206 -13.89 14.28 -19.82
CA ASP A 206 -14.78 13.99 -18.68
C ASP A 206 -15.26 15.12 -17.74
N ARG A 207 -14.69 16.35 -17.76
CA ARG A 207 -15.19 17.45 -16.88
C ARG A 207 -16.65 17.86 -17.13
N SER A 208 -17.11 17.69 -18.37
CA SER A 208 -18.48 18.04 -18.79
C SER A 208 -19.51 17.16 -18.09
N ARG A 209 -19.20 15.89 -17.85
CA ARG A 209 -20.01 14.94 -17.08
C ARG A 209 -20.27 15.43 -15.66
N TRP A 210 -19.34 16.20 -15.09
CA TRP A 210 -19.43 16.76 -13.74
C TRP A 210 -19.94 18.21 -13.70
N GLY A 211 -20.41 18.76 -14.83
CA GLY A 211 -20.96 20.12 -14.87
C GLY A 211 -19.92 21.24 -14.68
N LEU A 212 -18.64 20.96 -15.00
CA LEU A 212 -17.55 21.91 -14.92
C LEU A 212 -17.21 22.52 -16.30
N PRO A 213 -17.17 23.86 -16.42
CA PRO A 213 -16.73 24.53 -17.65
C PRO A 213 -15.20 24.53 -17.76
N ALA A 214 -14.70 25.10 -18.86
CA ALA A 214 -13.29 25.47 -18.95
C ALA A 214 -12.93 26.44 -17.81
N PRO A 215 -11.84 26.20 -17.06
CA PRO A 215 -11.44 27.10 -16.00
C PRO A 215 -10.98 28.43 -16.61
N LYS A 216 -11.61 29.52 -16.18
CA LYS A 216 -11.27 30.90 -16.58
C LYS A 216 -10.93 31.79 -15.40
N ALA A 217 -11.11 31.29 -14.18
CA ALA A 217 -10.91 32.06 -12.97
C ALA A 217 -9.42 32.30 -12.74
N THR A 218 -9.08 33.52 -12.34
CA THR A 218 -7.75 33.85 -11.82
C THR A 218 -7.49 33.16 -10.47
N ALA A 219 -6.22 33.10 -10.05
CA ALA A 219 -5.89 32.54 -8.74
C ALA A 219 -6.60 33.29 -7.60
N GLN A 220 -6.70 34.62 -7.70
CA GLN A 220 -7.43 35.47 -6.75
C GLN A 220 -8.93 35.12 -6.69
N GLU A 221 -9.59 34.98 -7.84
CA GLU A 221 -11.02 34.62 -7.89
C GLU A 221 -11.27 33.23 -7.31
N THR A 222 -10.36 32.29 -7.58
CA THR A 222 -10.45 30.93 -7.03
C THR A 222 -10.32 30.93 -5.50
N VAL A 223 -9.30 31.64 -4.96
CA VAL A 223 -9.12 31.78 -3.51
C VAL A 223 -10.34 32.43 -2.85
N ARG A 224 -10.84 33.52 -3.44
CA ARG A 224 -12.07 34.20 -2.98
C ARG A 224 -13.25 33.25 -2.95
N ASP A 225 -13.45 32.46 -4.00
CA ASP A 225 -14.59 31.57 -4.12
C ASP A 225 -14.48 30.35 -3.18
N ILE A 226 -13.27 29.82 -2.96
CA ILE A 226 -13.03 28.80 -1.92
C ILE A 226 -13.37 29.37 -0.54
N ALA A 227 -12.87 30.56 -0.21
CA ALA A 227 -13.13 31.21 1.08
C ALA A 227 -14.63 31.42 1.33
N ARG A 228 -15.37 31.83 0.29
CA ARG A 228 -16.83 31.99 0.36
C ARG A 228 -17.56 30.67 0.59
N VAL A 229 -17.08 29.57 0.01
CA VAL A 229 -17.63 28.23 0.25
C VAL A 229 -17.35 27.79 1.69
N VAL A 230 -16.11 27.92 2.16
CA VAL A 230 -15.71 27.56 3.53
C VAL A 230 -16.45 28.40 4.58
N ALA A 231 -16.69 29.69 4.30
CA ALA A 231 -17.44 30.58 5.19
C ALA A 231 -18.88 30.14 5.46
N LEU A 232 -19.49 29.35 4.57
CA LEU A 232 -20.81 28.73 4.80
C LEU A 232 -20.74 27.63 5.87
N ALA A 233 -19.58 26.99 6.05
CA ALA A 233 -19.37 25.95 7.04
C ALA A 233 -18.89 26.53 8.39
N GLY A 234 -18.01 27.53 8.40
CA GLY A 234 -17.42 28.03 9.65
C GLY A 234 -16.49 29.25 9.46
N PRO A 235 -15.98 29.85 10.56
CA PRO A 235 -14.96 30.87 10.47
C PRO A 235 -13.64 30.26 10.01
N MET A 236 -12.79 31.05 9.35
CA MET A 236 -11.47 30.59 8.93
C MET A 236 -10.33 31.55 9.31
N VAL A 237 -9.16 30.97 9.60
CA VAL A 237 -7.90 31.71 9.76
C VAL A 237 -7.04 31.47 8.53
N LEU A 238 -6.56 32.55 7.92
CA LEU A 238 -5.52 32.53 6.89
C LEU A 238 -4.23 33.04 7.52
N ALA A 239 -3.35 32.13 7.92
CA ALA A 239 -2.03 32.44 8.43
C ALA A 239 -1.06 32.68 7.26
N VAL A 240 -0.35 33.81 7.30
CA VAL A 240 0.72 34.15 6.37
C VAL A 240 2.02 34.13 7.15
N ASP A 241 2.93 33.23 6.77
CA ASP A 241 4.24 33.03 7.39
C ASP A 241 5.35 33.24 6.34
N GLN A 242 6.61 33.29 6.79
CA GLN A 242 7.81 33.42 5.94
C GLN A 242 7.93 34.69 5.09
N ILE A 243 7.19 35.75 5.44
CA ILE A 243 7.41 37.08 4.82
C ILE A 243 8.85 37.56 5.04
N ASP A 244 9.44 37.19 6.17
CA ASP A 244 10.80 37.58 6.55
C ASP A 244 11.85 37.06 5.54
N THR A 245 11.74 35.79 5.13
CA THR A 245 12.62 35.18 4.13
C THR A 245 12.54 35.89 2.79
N LEU A 246 11.34 36.27 2.32
CA LEU A 246 11.19 37.05 1.09
C LEU A 246 11.94 38.39 1.15
N LEU A 247 11.89 39.06 2.29
CA LEU A 247 12.59 40.33 2.50
C LEU A 247 14.10 40.15 2.58
N ALA A 248 14.57 39.05 3.18
CA ALA A 248 15.99 38.72 3.25
C ALA A 248 16.60 38.37 1.88
N GLN A 249 15.79 37.79 0.98
CA GLN A 249 16.21 37.31 -0.35
C GLN A 249 16.08 38.34 -1.47
N SER A 250 15.58 39.54 -1.14
CA SER A 250 15.53 40.66 -2.09
C SER A 250 16.97 41.11 -2.44
N PRO A 251 17.31 41.39 -3.71
CA PRO A 251 18.69 41.53 -4.21
C PRO A 251 19.53 42.72 -3.68
N GLU A 252 19.10 43.43 -2.64
CA GLU A 252 19.68 44.71 -2.20
C GLU A 252 20.67 44.65 -1.02
N ARG A 253 21.25 43.49 -0.68
CA ARG A 253 22.29 43.43 0.38
C ARG A 253 23.74 43.47 -0.11
N THR A 254 23.97 43.82 -1.37
CA THR A 254 25.33 44.12 -1.87
C THR A 254 25.51 45.63 -1.92
N GLU A 255 26.44 46.13 -1.11
CA GLU A 255 26.90 47.51 -0.95
C GLU A 255 26.66 48.45 -2.15
N SER A 256 25.78 49.45 -1.99
CA SER A 256 26.07 50.87 -2.26
C SER A 256 24.81 51.74 -2.22
N SER A 257 24.96 52.92 -1.63
CA SER A 257 23.98 53.99 -1.58
C SER A 257 23.66 54.54 -2.99
N SER A 258 22.45 54.31 -3.50
CA SER A 258 21.82 55.22 -4.45
C SER A 258 20.28 55.10 -4.44
N GLU A 259 19.64 56.25 -4.36
CA GLU A 259 18.20 56.47 -4.32
C GLU A 259 17.58 56.24 -5.72
N GLN A 260 16.94 55.09 -5.94
CA GLN A 260 15.72 54.90 -6.77
C GLN A 260 15.43 53.39 -6.87
N THR A 261 14.69 52.92 -5.87
CA THR A 261 14.43 51.51 -5.52
C THR A 261 13.33 50.89 -6.39
N ASP A 262 13.55 49.73 -7.02
CA ASP A 262 12.50 48.95 -7.70
C ASP A 262 11.80 48.06 -6.65
N ASN A 263 10.91 48.66 -5.86
CA ASN A 263 10.38 48.17 -4.58
C ASN A 263 8.98 47.50 -4.70
N ARG A 264 8.70 46.85 -5.84
CA ARG A 264 7.35 46.37 -6.22
C ARG A 264 6.85 45.17 -5.41
N ASP A 265 7.75 44.37 -4.86
CA ASP A 265 7.46 43.12 -4.18
C ASP A 265 6.70 43.32 -2.85
N LEU A 266 7.15 44.27 -2.03
CA LEU A 266 6.47 44.66 -0.79
C LEU A 266 5.09 45.27 -1.04
N GLU A 267 4.94 46.04 -2.13
CA GLU A 267 3.66 46.62 -2.54
C GLU A 267 2.67 45.52 -2.95
N HIS A 268 3.13 44.50 -3.68
CA HIS A 268 2.30 43.34 -4.05
C HIS A 268 1.82 42.55 -2.82
N VAL A 269 2.70 42.29 -1.86
CA VAL A 269 2.33 41.59 -0.60
C VAL A 269 1.33 42.42 0.21
N ALA A 270 1.57 43.72 0.37
CA ALA A 270 0.66 44.63 1.07
C ALA A 270 -0.73 44.69 0.40
N HIS A 271 -0.76 44.80 -0.94
CA HIS A 271 -2.00 44.78 -1.71
C HIS A 271 -2.75 43.43 -1.60
N GLY A 272 -2.02 42.32 -1.59
CA GLY A 272 -2.56 40.98 -1.33
C GLY A 272 -3.25 40.89 0.03
N LEU A 273 -2.56 41.30 1.10
CA LEU A 273 -3.10 41.34 2.46
C LEU A 273 -4.34 42.24 2.58
N MET A 274 -4.35 43.41 1.92
CA MET A 274 -5.53 44.27 1.87
C MET A 274 -6.72 43.59 1.21
N SER A 275 -6.45 42.92 0.10
CA SER A 275 -7.45 42.27 -0.73
C SER A 275 -8.06 41.03 -0.06
N VAL A 276 -7.31 40.32 0.79
CA VAL A 276 -7.82 39.23 1.64
C VAL A 276 -8.99 39.75 2.49
N ARG A 277 -8.79 40.83 3.25
CA ARG A 277 -9.85 41.41 4.10
C ARG A 277 -11.05 41.90 3.29
N GLN A 278 -10.82 42.52 2.14
CA GLN A 278 -11.90 43.08 1.31
C GLN A 278 -12.78 42.01 0.65
N ASN A 279 -12.21 40.86 0.30
CA ASN A 279 -12.87 39.89 -0.56
C ASN A 279 -13.25 38.58 0.15
N MET A 280 -12.69 38.28 1.31
CA MET A 280 -12.94 37.03 2.06
C MET A 280 -13.81 37.30 3.29
N ARG A 281 -14.92 36.55 3.41
CA ARG A 281 -15.90 36.67 4.51
C ARG A 281 -15.58 35.66 5.62
N ARG A 282 -15.83 36.02 6.88
CA ARG A 282 -15.51 35.21 8.06
C ARG A 282 -14.05 34.72 8.09
N THR A 283 -13.14 35.50 7.52
CA THR A 283 -11.72 35.18 7.41
C THR A 283 -10.90 36.15 8.25
N VAL A 284 -10.09 35.62 9.17
CA VAL A 284 -9.08 36.38 9.91
C VAL A 284 -7.73 36.16 9.23
N ALA A 285 -7.10 37.23 8.75
CA ALA A 285 -5.73 37.18 8.25
C ALA A 285 -4.76 37.31 9.44
N VAL A 286 -3.91 36.30 9.67
CA VAL A 286 -2.89 36.32 10.73
C VAL A 286 -1.52 36.39 10.08
N VAL A 287 -0.79 37.48 10.28
CA VAL A 287 0.54 37.69 9.68
C VAL A 287 1.61 37.47 10.74
N ALA A 288 2.42 36.44 10.58
CA ALA A 288 3.57 36.16 11.43
C ALA A 288 4.85 36.71 10.79
N CYS A 289 5.54 37.64 11.46
CA CYS A 289 6.77 38.25 10.92
C CYS A 289 7.70 38.82 12.01
N LEU A 290 8.91 39.18 11.62
CA LEU A 290 9.84 39.98 12.41
C LEU A 290 9.28 41.40 12.61
N PRO A 291 9.57 42.07 13.74
CA PRO A 291 9.17 43.45 13.96
C PRO A 291 9.61 44.41 12.84
N ALA A 292 10.82 44.22 12.31
CA ALA A 292 11.37 45.03 11.22
C ALA A 292 10.61 44.85 9.90
N ALA A 293 10.20 43.62 9.58
CA ALA A 293 9.41 43.31 8.39
C ALA A 293 8.03 43.97 8.43
N TRP A 294 7.36 43.94 9.57
CA TRP A 294 6.08 44.64 9.73
C TRP A 294 6.24 46.16 9.60
N GLU A 295 7.29 46.73 10.17
CA GLU A 295 7.55 48.16 10.03
C GLU A 295 7.82 48.56 8.58
N ALA A 296 8.56 47.74 7.82
CA ALA A 296 8.75 47.95 6.40
C ALA A 296 7.42 47.93 5.62
N ILE A 297 6.53 46.97 5.91
CA ILE A 297 5.19 46.91 5.32
C ILE A 297 4.37 48.15 5.70
N ARG A 298 4.39 48.55 6.97
CA ARG A 298 3.60 49.68 7.50
C ARG A 298 4.01 51.02 6.88
N VAL A 299 5.32 51.25 6.71
CA VAL A 299 5.87 52.51 6.20
C VAL A 299 5.71 52.61 4.67
N ARG A 300 5.84 51.48 3.96
CA ARG A 300 5.89 51.46 2.49
C ARG A 300 4.52 51.24 1.84
N ALA A 301 3.60 50.54 2.52
CA ALA A 301 2.23 50.44 2.05
C ALA A 301 1.47 51.76 2.30
N THR A 302 0.46 52.06 1.47
CA THR A 302 -0.45 53.18 1.75
C THR A 302 -0.99 53.08 3.20
N SER A 303 -1.18 54.22 3.87
CA SER A 303 -1.60 54.31 5.29
C SER A 303 -2.81 53.44 5.66
N THR A 304 -3.58 53.03 4.66
CA THR A 304 -4.75 52.14 4.76
C THR A 304 -4.46 50.69 5.16
N VAL A 305 -3.21 50.18 5.13
CA VAL A 305 -2.90 48.80 5.62
C VAL A 305 -2.89 48.74 7.13
N ALA A 306 -2.24 49.72 7.78
CA ALA A 306 -2.09 49.78 9.23
C ALA A 306 -3.43 49.78 9.96
N ASP A 307 -4.41 50.53 9.45
CA ASP A 307 -5.76 50.64 10.04
C ASP A 307 -6.60 49.36 9.92
N ARG A 308 -6.13 48.37 9.15
CA ARG A 308 -6.85 47.11 8.87
C ARG A 308 -6.30 45.91 9.65
N PHE A 309 -5.21 46.12 10.39
CA PHE A 309 -4.55 45.09 11.16
C PHE A 309 -4.36 45.54 12.61
N ARG A 310 -4.70 44.67 13.56
CA ARG A 310 -4.36 44.83 14.97
C ARG A 310 -2.98 44.22 15.21
N VAL A 311 -2.10 45.00 15.82
CA VAL A 311 -0.74 44.56 16.13
C VAL A 311 -0.70 44.05 17.56
N THR A 312 -0.32 42.77 17.74
CA THR A 312 -0.21 42.17 19.07
C THR A 312 1.03 42.65 19.82
N SER A 313 1.04 42.39 21.13
CA SER A 313 2.28 42.46 21.92
C SER A 313 3.33 41.51 21.33
N PRO A 314 4.61 41.92 21.22
CA PRO A 314 5.63 41.08 20.60
C PRO A 314 5.83 39.80 21.41
N LEU A 315 6.04 38.67 20.72
CA LEU A 315 6.45 37.42 21.34
C LEU A 315 7.77 37.64 22.05
N GLN A 316 7.80 37.34 23.33
CA GLN A 316 8.97 37.53 24.18
C GLN A 316 9.90 36.31 24.11
N GLY A 317 11.13 36.49 24.58
CA GLY A 317 11.99 35.36 24.96
C GLY A 317 11.37 34.58 26.13
N LEU A 318 12.13 33.69 26.76
CA LEU A 318 11.63 32.96 27.91
C LEU A 318 11.39 33.93 29.08
N PRO A 319 10.16 34.09 29.60
CA PRO A 319 9.90 35.07 30.65
C PRO A 319 10.39 34.63 32.03
N THR A 320 10.56 33.32 32.27
CA THR A 320 10.94 32.75 33.57
C THR A 320 11.84 31.51 33.43
N PRO A 321 12.73 31.25 34.40
CA PRO A 321 13.50 30.00 34.51
C PRO A 321 12.63 28.74 34.47
N GLU A 322 11.50 28.75 35.17
CA GLU A 322 10.59 27.61 35.28
C GLU A 322 10.00 27.22 33.94
N LEU A 323 9.71 28.21 33.09
CA LEU A 323 9.14 27.98 31.77
C LEU A 323 10.20 27.43 30.80
N GLY A 324 11.44 27.91 30.89
CA GLY A 324 12.58 27.31 30.18
C GLY A 324 12.78 25.84 30.56
N ARG A 325 12.73 25.54 31.86
CA ARG A 325 12.82 24.17 32.38
C ARG A 325 11.70 23.28 31.86
N ALA A 326 10.45 23.73 31.98
CA ALA A 326 9.29 22.97 31.56
C ALA A 326 9.29 22.61 30.06
N ILE A 327 9.83 23.49 29.20
CA ILE A 327 9.98 23.23 27.75
C ILE A 327 10.90 22.03 27.49
N LEU A 328 12.03 21.92 28.21
CA LEU A 328 12.95 20.80 28.05
C LEU A 328 12.46 19.54 28.74
N GLU A 329 11.99 19.63 29.99
CA GLU A 329 11.49 18.48 30.77
C GLU A 329 10.40 17.71 30.03
N ARG A 330 9.47 18.42 29.40
CA ARG A 330 8.36 17.80 28.66
C ARG A 330 8.83 17.03 27.42
N ARG A 331 9.89 17.52 26.74
CA ARG A 331 10.51 16.85 25.58
C ARG A 331 11.38 15.68 26.01
N PHE A 332 12.14 15.84 27.08
CA PHE A 332 13.00 14.80 27.64
C PHE A 332 12.18 13.64 28.20
N ALA A 333 11.12 13.92 28.95
CA ALA A 333 10.21 12.90 29.47
C ALA A 333 9.59 12.03 28.36
N ALA A 334 9.18 12.65 27.24
CA ALA A 334 8.64 11.93 26.09
C ALA A 334 9.70 11.01 25.46
N ALA A 335 10.94 11.50 25.29
CA ALA A 335 12.04 10.71 24.72
C ALA A 335 12.47 9.55 25.64
N TYR A 336 12.65 9.82 26.94
CA TYR A 336 13.07 8.81 27.91
C TYR A 336 12.04 7.72 28.16
N ALA A 337 10.74 8.08 28.15
CA ALA A 337 9.67 7.09 28.22
C ALA A 337 9.72 6.10 27.03
N GLY A 338 10.10 6.57 25.84
CA GLY A 338 10.24 5.74 24.64
C GLY A 338 11.29 4.63 24.77
N VAL A 339 12.34 4.85 25.56
CA VAL A 339 13.42 3.87 25.83
C VAL A 339 13.31 3.22 27.22
N GLY A 340 12.21 3.45 27.94
CA GLY A 340 12.01 2.90 29.29
C GLY A 340 13.04 3.39 30.33
N PHE A 341 13.67 4.54 30.10
CA PHE A 341 14.66 5.13 31.00
C PHE A 341 13.99 6.05 32.03
N THR A 342 14.38 5.90 33.30
CA THR A 342 13.94 6.80 34.37
C THR A 342 15.08 7.76 34.70
N PRO A 343 14.99 9.05 34.32
CA PRO A 343 16.08 9.99 34.56
C PRO A 343 16.17 10.34 36.06
N PRO A 344 17.37 10.70 36.58
CA PRO A 344 17.55 11.14 37.97
C PRO A 344 16.66 12.33 38.35
N TYR A 345 16.42 13.23 37.39
CA TYR A 345 15.49 14.34 37.48
C TYR A 345 14.99 14.70 36.06
N PRO A 346 13.84 15.39 35.92
CA PRO A 346 13.16 15.50 34.61
C PRO A 346 13.94 16.26 33.52
N SER A 347 14.83 17.18 33.90
CA SER A 347 15.66 17.96 32.97
C SER A 347 17.04 17.35 32.70
N TRP A 348 17.34 16.16 33.21
CA TRP A 348 18.65 15.50 33.05
C TRP A 348 19.03 15.42 31.56
N PRO A 349 20.29 15.74 31.16
CA PRO A 349 21.47 16.03 31.99
C PRO A 349 21.66 17.51 32.40
N ILE A 350 20.64 18.36 32.27
CA ILE A 350 20.73 19.81 32.55
C ILE A 350 20.23 20.10 33.97
N ALA A 351 21.12 20.52 34.86
CA ALA A 351 20.79 20.81 36.25
C ALA A 351 19.79 21.96 36.38
N ALA A 352 18.96 21.93 37.44
CA ALA A 352 17.93 22.95 37.66
C ALA A 352 18.48 24.38 37.73
N ALA A 353 19.70 24.56 38.27
CA ALA A 353 20.37 25.85 38.37
C ALA A 353 20.73 26.46 36.99
N ALA A 354 20.90 25.64 35.95
CA ALA A 354 21.23 26.16 34.62
C ALA A 354 20.11 27.02 34.04
N PHE A 355 18.86 26.78 34.45
CA PHE A 355 17.70 27.51 33.95
C PHE A 355 17.58 28.93 34.52
N ASP A 356 18.38 29.31 35.51
CA ASP A 356 18.44 30.71 35.98
C ASP A 356 18.86 31.66 34.84
N ASP A 357 19.67 31.17 33.90
CA ASP A 357 20.10 31.88 32.69
C ASP A 357 19.02 31.89 31.58
N ALA A 358 17.97 31.07 31.69
CA ALA A 358 17.00 30.87 30.61
C ALA A 358 16.31 32.15 30.11
N PRO A 359 16.03 33.19 30.93
CA PRO A 359 15.42 34.42 30.44
C PRO A 359 16.21 35.20 29.38
N GLU A 360 17.52 34.94 29.26
CA GLU A 360 18.37 35.53 28.22
C GLU A 360 18.24 34.83 26.86
N TYR A 361 17.54 33.68 26.82
CA TYR A 361 17.42 32.82 25.64
C TYR A 361 16.01 32.86 25.05
N THR A 362 15.94 32.76 23.72
CA THR A 362 14.71 32.34 23.04
C THR A 362 14.50 30.84 23.19
N PRO A 363 13.25 30.32 23.06
CA PRO A 363 12.99 28.88 23.06
C PRO A 363 13.88 28.10 22.07
N ARG A 364 14.14 28.66 20.87
CA ARG A 364 15.04 28.07 19.87
C ARG A 364 16.48 28.00 20.37
N GLN A 365 17.01 29.08 20.96
CA GLN A 365 18.38 29.10 21.48
C GLN A 365 18.54 28.15 22.67
N LEU A 366 17.56 28.06 23.57
CA LEU A 366 17.55 27.09 24.67
C LEU A 366 17.65 25.65 24.14
N LEU A 367 16.83 25.29 23.14
CA LEU A 367 16.86 23.96 22.53
C LEU A 367 18.19 23.66 21.83
N LYS A 368 18.76 24.64 21.10
CA LYS A 368 20.09 24.52 20.49
C LYS A 368 21.18 24.27 21.55
N ARG A 369 21.14 25.03 22.65
CA ARG A 369 22.13 24.91 23.74
C ARG A 369 22.03 23.55 24.43
N ALA A 370 20.82 23.08 24.67
CA ALA A 370 20.54 21.77 25.26
C ALA A 370 21.03 20.62 24.36
N ASP A 371 20.70 20.67 23.05
CA ASP A 371 21.15 19.67 22.09
C ASP A 371 22.68 19.65 21.94
N SER A 372 23.30 20.83 21.82
CA SER A 372 24.76 20.96 21.77
C SER A 372 25.43 20.30 22.97
N HIS A 373 24.89 20.51 24.17
CA HIS A 373 25.41 19.87 25.38
C HIS A 373 25.22 18.34 25.38
N VAL A 374 24.06 17.84 24.97
CA VAL A 374 23.80 16.39 24.84
C VAL A 374 24.78 15.76 23.85
N ARG A 375 25.00 16.39 22.69
CA ARG A 375 25.97 15.93 21.68
C ARG A 375 27.40 15.97 22.20
N HIS A 376 27.77 16.99 22.97
CA HIS A 376 29.08 17.04 23.61
C HIS A 376 29.31 15.86 24.56
N CYS A 377 28.32 15.51 25.40
CA CYS A 377 28.40 14.33 26.27
C CYS A 377 28.53 13.03 25.47
N LEU A 378 27.75 12.89 24.39
CA LEU A 378 27.80 11.71 23.50
C LEU A 378 29.12 11.59 22.73
N GLY A 379 29.67 12.70 22.25
CA GLY A 379 30.91 12.75 21.48
C GLY A 379 32.16 12.50 22.32
N THR A 380 32.18 12.96 23.56
CA THR A 380 33.29 12.74 24.51
C THR A 380 33.15 11.45 25.33
N ASP A 381 32.05 10.70 25.15
CA ASP A 381 31.62 9.58 26.00
C ASP A 381 31.67 9.89 27.52
N THR A 382 31.54 11.16 27.88
CA THR A 382 31.66 11.65 29.26
C THR A 382 30.35 12.34 29.64
N LEU A 383 29.72 11.87 30.72
CA LEU A 383 28.51 12.49 31.25
C LEU A 383 28.91 13.63 32.20
N ILE A 384 28.68 14.87 31.78
CA ILE A 384 28.83 16.06 32.61
C ILE A 384 27.49 16.77 32.70
N GLU A 385 27.09 17.19 33.90
CA GLU A 385 25.85 17.96 34.07
C GLU A 385 26.05 19.42 33.68
N LEU A 386 25.13 19.97 32.89
CA LEU A 386 25.12 21.39 32.57
C LEU A 386 24.56 22.19 33.75
N THR A 387 25.38 23.04 34.35
CA THR A 387 25.02 23.85 35.53
C THR A 387 24.71 25.32 35.21
N SER A 388 25.06 25.79 34.01
CA SER A 388 24.77 27.14 33.50
C SER A 388 24.63 27.09 31.97
N LEU A 389 23.64 27.82 31.42
CA LEU A 389 23.45 27.92 29.96
C LEU A 389 24.47 28.89 29.33
N SER A 390 24.89 29.90 30.09
CA SER A 390 25.84 30.96 29.70
C SER A 390 27.30 30.54 29.71
N THR A 391 27.64 29.37 30.27
CA THR A 391 29.00 28.84 30.20
C THR A 391 29.40 28.63 28.73
N GLU A 392 30.31 29.48 28.23
CA GLU A 392 30.98 29.30 26.94
C GLU A 392 31.64 27.92 26.95
N SER A 393 31.18 27.04 26.06
CA SER A 393 31.93 25.82 25.77
C SER A 393 33.24 26.30 25.15
N GLU A 394 34.36 26.10 25.84
CA GLU A 394 35.69 26.41 25.31
C GLU A 394 35.78 25.97 23.85
N ALA A 395 36.29 26.89 23.02
CA ALA A 395 36.40 26.73 21.60
C ALA A 395 36.99 25.36 21.23
N VAL A 396 36.31 24.70 20.29
CA VAL A 396 36.65 23.47 19.58
C VAL A 396 38.17 23.23 19.48
N GLU A 397 38.73 22.45 20.41
CA GLU A 397 39.88 21.61 20.09
C GLU A 397 39.33 20.41 19.31
N ARG A 398 39.90 20.21 18.10
CA ARG A 398 39.56 19.13 17.18
C ARG A 398 39.29 17.83 17.95
N PRO A 399 38.24 17.07 17.62
CA PRO A 399 38.13 15.72 18.16
C PRO A 399 39.40 14.98 17.76
N ALA A 400 40.11 14.45 18.76
CA ALA A 400 41.12 13.43 18.52
C ALA A 400 40.47 12.33 17.64
N PRO A 401 41.21 11.73 16.69
CA PRO A 401 40.66 10.67 15.86
C PRO A 401 39.99 9.64 16.77
N ALA A 402 38.74 9.30 16.44
CA ALA A 402 37.92 8.42 17.26
C ALA A 402 38.73 7.18 17.67
N PRO A 403 38.60 6.70 18.92
CA PRO A 403 39.24 5.44 19.32
C PRO A 403 38.81 4.37 18.31
N ASP A 404 39.77 3.57 17.84
CA ASP A 404 39.61 2.51 16.85
C ASP A 404 38.23 1.87 16.98
N VAL A 405 37.36 2.14 16.01
CA VAL A 405 36.02 1.57 15.98
C VAL A 405 36.22 0.07 15.91
N ASP A 406 35.69 -0.69 16.88
CA ASP A 406 35.80 -2.14 16.87
C ASP A 406 35.30 -2.66 15.51
N ALA A 407 36.24 -3.12 14.67
CA ALA A 407 36.02 -3.34 13.25
C ALA A 407 34.93 -4.40 12.99
N GLY A 408 34.65 -5.24 14.00
CA GLY A 408 33.63 -6.28 13.96
C GLY A 408 32.18 -5.75 13.88
N ASP A 409 31.84 -4.67 14.60
CA ASP A 409 30.46 -4.18 14.65
C ASP A 409 30.08 -3.37 13.40
N LEU A 410 31.03 -2.62 12.82
CA LEU A 410 30.80 -1.96 11.52
C LEU A 410 30.68 -2.97 10.38
N ALA A 411 31.41 -4.09 10.44
CA ALA A 411 31.30 -5.17 9.46
C ALA A 411 29.93 -5.85 9.48
N ALA A 412 29.28 -5.95 10.65
CA ALA A 412 27.91 -6.46 10.75
C ALA A 412 26.89 -5.51 10.08
N LEU A 413 27.08 -4.19 10.21
CA LEU A 413 26.28 -3.19 9.51
C LEU A 413 26.57 -3.16 8.01
N ASP A 414 27.83 -3.35 7.59
CA ASP A 414 28.21 -3.53 6.19
C ASP A 414 27.46 -4.74 5.58
N ALA A 415 27.46 -5.89 6.27
CA ALA A 415 26.76 -7.09 5.83
C ALA A 415 25.23 -6.89 5.74
N ARG A 416 24.62 -6.20 6.72
CA ARG A 416 23.19 -5.86 6.70
C ARG A 416 22.85 -4.90 5.57
N PHE A 417 23.66 -3.87 5.35
CA PHE A 417 23.50 -2.93 4.24
C PHE A 417 23.51 -3.65 2.90
N VAL A 418 24.49 -4.53 2.67
CA VAL A 418 24.57 -5.35 1.45
C VAL A 418 23.36 -6.28 1.35
N ALA A 419 22.93 -6.91 2.45
CA ALA A 419 21.75 -7.76 2.47
C ALA A 419 20.47 -7.00 2.10
N TYR A 420 20.29 -5.76 2.58
CA TYR A 420 19.15 -4.91 2.21
C TYR A 420 19.27 -4.28 0.81
N ARG A 421 20.48 -4.03 0.30
CA ARG A 421 20.64 -3.65 -1.12
C ARG A 421 20.23 -4.81 -2.02
N ARG A 422 20.61 -6.06 -1.67
CA ARG A 422 20.14 -7.27 -2.36
C ARG A 422 18.62 -7.40 -2.22
N GLN A 423 18.11 -7.26 -0.99
CA GLN A 423 16.75 -6.85 -0.58
C GLN A 423 15.81 -6.26 -1.63
N ALA A 424 16.27 -5.13 -2.15
CA ALA A 424 15.44 -4.08 -2.68
C ALA A 424 14.85 -4.41 -4.06
N VAL A 425 13.54 -4.17 -4.19
CA VAL A 425 12.79 -4.32 -5.44
C VAL A 425 12.58 -2.93 -6.03
N ALA A 426 13.38 -2.57 -7.03
CA ALA A 426 13.37 -1.22 -7.62
C ALA A 426 12.12 -0.90 -8.47
N ALA A 427 11.35 -1.91 -8.87
CA ALA A 427 10.23 -1.75 -9.81
C ALA A 427 9.07 -0.90 -9.27
N VAL A 428 8.87 -0.84 -7.94
CA VAL A 428 7.71 -0.18 -7.31
C VAL A 428 7.84 1.35 -7.29
N ALA A 429 9.07 1.88 -7.33
CA ALA A 429 9.32 3.33 -7.30
C ALA A 429 8.94 4.05 -8.61
N PHE A 430 8.80 3.33 -9.72
CA PHE A 430 8.43 3.86 -11.04
C PHE A 430 7.04 3.42 -11.51
N ASP A 431 6.22 2.92 -10.60
CA ASP A 431 4.80 2.68 -10.87
C ASP A 431 4.01 3.99 -10.65
N PRO A 432 3.24 4.48 -11.64
CA PRO A 432 2.39 5.66 -11.48
C PRO A 432 1.43 5.60 -10.28
N GLU A 433 1.04 4.41 -9.83
CA GLU A 433 0.17 4.21 -8.66
C GLU A 433 0.95 4.13 -7.34
N GLY A 434 2.27 3.90 -7.38
CA GLY A 434 3.14 3.67 -6.21
C GLY A 434 4.12 4.79 -5.88
N GLU A 435 4.37 5.73 -6.80
CA GLU A 435 5.38 6.79 -6.66
C GLU A 435 5.18 7.63 -5.39
N ASP A 436 3.94 8.04 -5.10
CA ASP A 436 3.59 8.96 -4.01
C ASP A 436 3.60 8.27 -2.64
N THR A 437 3.61 6.94 -2.62
CA THR A 437 3.75 6.17 -1.37
C THR A 437 5.20 5.78 -1.11
N THR A 438 5.96 5.46 -2.16
CA THR A 438 7.29 4.84 -2.02
C THR A 438 8.41 5.86 -1.98
N MET A 439 8.38 6.86 -2.87
CA MET A 439 9.47 7.82 -3.01
C MET A 439 9.71 8.71 -1.79
N PRO A 440 8.69 9.16 -1.04
CA PRO A 440 8.92 9.95 0.17
C PRO A 440 9.79 9.24 1.22
N GLU A 441 9.51 7.96 1.51
CA GLU A 441 10.29 7.18 2.49
C GLU A 441 11.75 7.00 2.05
N LEU A 442 11.96 6.75 0.76
CA LEU A 442 13.30 6.53 0.20
C LEU A 442 14.14 7.80 0.19
N LEU A 443 13.56 8.93 -0.23
CA LEU A 443 14.24 10.22 -0.26
C LEU A 443 14.49 10.77 1.16
N ASP A 444 13.55 10.60 2.10
CA ASP A 444 13.76 11.00 3.50
C ASP A 444 14.93 10.23 4.12
N ALA A 445 14.97 8.90 3.97
CA ALA A 445 16.08 8.09 4.48
C ALA A 445 17.43 8.49 3.85
N ALA A 446 17.45 8.70 2.54
CA ALA A 446 18.67 9.07 1.81
C ALA A 446 19.19 10.47 2.18
N LEU A 447 18.31 11.47 2.27
CA LEU A 447 18.68 12.84 2.64
C LEU A 447 19.14 12.93 4.10
N ARG A 448 18.47 12.22 5.02
CA ARG A 448 18.91 12.14 6.43
C ARG A 448 20.28 11.47 6.57
N ALA A 449 20.50 10.36 5.85
CA ALA A 449 21.80 9.71 5.80
C ALA A 449 22.87 10.67 5.26
N TRP A 450 22.58 11.36 4.15
CA TRP A 450 23.46 12.35 3.56
C TRP A 450 23.85 13.47 4.53
N MET A 451 22.89 14.00 5.30
CA MET A 451 23.16 15.02 6.33
C MET A 451 24.12 14.53 7.42
N VAL A 452 23.97 13.28 7.87
CA VAL A 452 24.89 12.67 8.86
C VAL A 452 26.28 12.49 8.27
N GLU A 453 26.36 12.08 7.00
CA GLU A 453 27.61 11.87 6.28
C GLU A 453 28.37 13.18 5.99
N ALA A 454 27.65 14.30 5.88
CA ALA A 454 28.20 15.64 5.68
C ALA A 454 28.84 16.25 6.94
N GLY A 455 28.68 15.62 8.11
CA GLY A 455 29.31 16.06 9.36
C GLY A 455 28.82 17.43 9.81
N ASP A 456 29.73 18.31 10.22
CA ASP A 456 29.40 19.65 10.74
C ASP A 456 28.66 20.52 9.71
N ALA A 457 29.01 20.40 8.42
CA ALA A 457 28.30 21.09 7.34
C ALA A 457 26.84 20.62 7.23
N GLY A 458 26.54 19.37 7.59
CA GLY A 458 25.19 18.81 7.63
C GLY A 458 24.27 19.46 8.69
N SER A 459 24.83 20.16 9.69
CA SER A 459 24.06 20.78 10.78
C SER A 459 23.26 22.01 10.35
N ASP A 460 23.64 22.64 9.24
CA ASP A 460 22.93 23.76 8.63
C ASP A 460 21.76 23.30 7.73
N PHE A 461 21.66 22.00 7.46
CA PHE A 461 20.63 21.40 6.62
C PHE A 461 19.48 20.80 7.45
N ARG A 462 18.31 20.72 6.83
CA ARG A 462 17.14 20.00 7.34
C ARG A 462 16.29 19.43 6.21
N VAL A 463 15.73 18.25 6.43
CA VAL A 463 14.71 17.66 5.54
C VAL A 463 13.32 18.00 6.08
N ASP A 464 12.43 18.44 5.20
CA ASP A 464 11.02 18.62 5.54
C ASP A 464 10.39 17.29 5.99
N PRO A 465 9.37 17.31 6.86
CA PRO A 465 8.62 16.10 7.22
C PRO A 465 8.04 15.38 6.00
N PRO A 466 7.77 14.07 6.10
CA PRO A 466 7.11 13.33 5.03
C PRO A 466 5.79 14.00 4.62
N PRO A 467 5.48 14.04 3.30
CA PRO A 467 4.29 14.69 2.77
C PRO A 467 3.00 14.00 3.25
N GLY A 468 1.90 14.76 3.27
CA GLY A 468 0.57 14.24 3.60
C GLY A 468 -0.06 13.39 2.48
N ALA A 469 -1.35 13.06 2.63
CA ALA A 469 -2.09 12.18 1.70
C ALA A 469 -2.09 12.65 0.24
N LYS A 470 -1.89 13.95 0.00
CA LYS A 470 -1.71 14.53 -1.33
C LYS A 470 -0.28 15.03 -1.47
N VAL A 471 0.52 14.26 -2.18
CA VAL A 471 1.93 14.56 -2.37
C VAL A 471 2.09 15.55 -3.52
N THR A 472 2.70 16.71 -3.26
CA THR A 472 3.14 17.67 -4.29
C THR A 472 4.64 17.55 -4.55
N LEU A 473 5.43 17.45 -3.48
CA LEU A 473 6.85 17.12 -3.47
C LEU A 473 7.09 15.84 -2.67
N HIS A 474 8.01 14.98 -3.11
CA HIS A 474 8.37 13.77 -2.35
C HIS A 474 9.35 14.08 -1.21
N ALA A 475 10.23 15.06 -1.41
CA ALA A 475 11.13 15.56 -0.38
C ALA A 475 11.59 16.99 -0.67
N ARG A 476 11.94 17.74 0.38
CA ARG A 476 12.62 19.04 0.29
C ARG A 476 13.71 19.13 1.35
N LEU A 477 14.93 19.46 0.92
CA LEU A 477 16.07 19.76 1.78
C LEU A 477 16.21 21.29 1.85
N ARG A 478 16.42 21.84 3.04
CA ARG A 478 16.64 23.27 3.28
C ARG A 478 17.98 23.49 3.98
N GLN A 479 18.69 24.54 3.60
CA GLN A 479 19.89 25.01 4.27
C GLN A 479 19.64 26.41 4.84
N SER A 480 19.99 26.64 6.10
CA SER A 480 19.98 27.96 6.72
C SER A 480 21.26 28.72 6.34
N LEU A 481 21.14 29.86 5.67
CA LEU A 481 22.28 30.73 5.32
C LEU A 481 22.52 31.80 6.40
N ASP A 482 21.46 32.37 6.96
CA ASP A 482 21.50 33.34 8.05
C ASP A 482 20.27 33.15 8.97
N ALA A 483 20.53 32.77 10.22
CA ALA A 483 19.50 32.46 11.20
C ALA A 483 18.78 33.69 11.78
N ASP A 484 19.40 34.88 11.71
CA ASP A 484 18.84 36.13 12.24
C ASP A 484 17.88 36.78 11.24
N THR A 485 18.15 36.60 9.95
CA THR A 485 17.29 37.08 8.85
C THR A 485 16.35 36.03 8.28
N ASP A 486 16.45 34.77 8.75
CA ASP A 486 15.66 33.62 8.28
C ASP A 486 15.88 33.35 6.77
N ASP A 487 17.12 33.52 6.31
CA ASP A 487 17.53 33.32 4.92
C ASP A 487 17.86 31.85 4.64
N GLU A 488 17.19 31.23 3.65
CA GLU A 488 17.29 29.79 3.37
C GLU A 488 17.44 29.45 1.88
N GLN A 489 18.22 28.41 1.58
CA GLN A 489 18.30 27.78 0.25
C GLN A 489 17.61 26.41 0.24
N HIS A 490 16.85 26.07 -0.82
CA HIS A 490 16.04 24.84 -0.88
C HIS A 490 16.34 23.97 -2.12
N TRP A 491 16.31 22.65 -1.93
CA TRP A 491 16.36 21.62 -2.98
C TRP A 491 15.14 20.71 -2.85
N ALA A 492 14.27 20.73 -3.86
CA ALA A 492 13.04 19.94 -3.89
C ALA A 492 13.13 18.78 -4.89
N PHE A 493 12.51 17.65 -4.56
CA PHE A 493 12.53 16.43 -5.36
C PHE A 493 11.11 15.91 -5.62
N ARG A 494 10.83 15.57 -6.88
CA ARG A 494 9.56 14.93 -7.28
C ARG A 494 9.78 13.88 -8.35
N ALA A 495 9.48 12.62 -8.06
CA ALA A 495 9.37 11.59 -9.06
C ALA A 495 8.05 11.71 -9.84
N ILE A 496 8.12 11.47 -11.16
CA ILE A 496 6.96 11.47 -12.05
C ILE A 496 7.07 10.28 -13.00
N ALA A 497 6.43 9.17 -12.65
CA ALA A 497 6.31 7.95 -13.43
C ALA A 497 5.13 7.98 -14.42
N ALA A 498 4.16 8.87 -14.22
CA ALA A 498 2.97 8.98 -15.06
C ALA A 498 3.30 9.05 -16.56
N SER A 499 2.68 8.18 -17.35
CA SER A 499 2.82 8.14 -18.82
C SER A 499 1.73 8.95 -19.53
N ASN A 500 0.60 9.22 -18.85
CA ASN A 500 -0.45 10.11 -19.33
C ASN A 500 0.04 11.57 -19.32
N ALA A 501 -0.12 12.27 -20.46
CA ALA A 501 0.29 13.67 -20.61
C ALA A 501 -0.37 14.62 -19.59
N VAL A 502 -1.68 14.48 -19.34
CA VAL A 502 -2.43 15.31 -18.40
C VAL A 502 -1.87 15.15 -16.98
N ALA A 503 -1.69 13.89 -16.58
CA ALA A 503 -1.27 13.53 -15.24
C ALA A 503 0.20 13.91 -14.97
N ALA A 504 1.06 13.83 -15.99
CA ALA A 504 2.45 14.31 -15.93
C ALA A 504 2.52 15.85 -15.84
N LEU A 505 1.78 16.56 -16.70
CA LEU A 505 1.76 18.04 -16.73
C LEU A 505 1.25 18.64 -15.41
N ASN A 506 0.19 18.07 -14.83
CA ASN A 506 -0.34 18.52 -13.55
C ASN A 506 0.66 18.35 -12.40
N ARG A 507 1.40 17.23 -12.38
CA ARG A 507 2.44 16.96 -11.37
C ARG A 507 3.63 17.91 -11.51
N ILE A 508 4.10 18.18 -12.74
CA ILE A 508 5.18 19.14 -12.99
C ILE A 508 4.80 20.52 -12.44
N ARG A 509 3.63 21.05 -12.85
CA ARG A 509 3.18 22.38 -12.42
C ARG A 509 3.00 22.47 -10.90
N SER A 510 2.36 21.46 -10.31
CA SER A 510 2.15 21.43 -8.85
C SER A 510 3.49 21.36 -8.09
N ALA A 511 4.48 20.64 -8.62
CA ALA A 511 5.82 20.59 -8.04
C ALA A 511 6.57 21.92 -8.19
N SER A 512 6.51 22.56 -9.36
CA SER A 512 7.10 23.89 -9.60
C SER A 512 6.52 24.95 -8.67
N ASP A 513 5.19 24.98 -8.55
CA ASP A 513 4.48 25.90 -7.64
C ASP A 513 4.90 25.65 -6.18
N ALA A 514 4.94 24.38 -5.75
CA ALA A 514 5.31 24.01 -4.37
C ALA A 514 6.79 24.27 -4.06
N ALA A 515 7.68 24.17 -5.05
CA ALA A 515 9.10 24.48 -4.91
C ALA A 515 9.38 25.99 -4.98
N GLY A 516 8.42 26.79 -5.43
CA GLY A 516 8.62 28.23 -5.67
C GLY A 516 9.64 28.48 -6.78
N LEU A 517 9.69 27.62 -7.80
CA LEU A 517 10.68 27.69 -8.87
C LEU A 517 10.42 28.93 -9.74
N ASN A 518 11.37 29.86 -9.77
CA ASN A 518 11.32 31.07 -10.60
C ASN A 518 12.67 31.35 -11.26
N ALA A 519 12.66 32.02 -12.42
CA ALA A 519 13.88 32.31 -13.18
C ALA A 519 14.76 33.41 -12.55
N THR A 520 14.33 34.02 -11.43
CA THR A 520 14.98 35.19 -10.83
C THR A 520 15.82 34.85 -9.58
N THR A 521 15.74 33.63 -9.05
CA THR A 521 16.35 33.28 -7.76
C THR A 521 17.10 31.93 -7.81
N ASP A 522 18.42 31.94 -7.62
CA ASP A 522 19.25 30.72 -7.55
C ASP A 522 19.08 29.91 -6.22
N ARG A 523 18.24 30.40 -5.31
CA ARG A 523 18.04 29.81 -3.97
C ARG A 523 16.96 28.73 -3.90
N ARG A 524 16.24 28.46 -5.00
CA ARG A 524 15.18 27.44 -5.08
C ARG A 524 15.45 26.51 -6.26
N LYS A 525 15.80 25.26 -5.98
CA LYS A 525 16.07 24.24 -7.01
C LYS A 525 15.01 23.13 -6.97
N LEU A 526 14.55 22.68 -8.14
CA LEU A 526 13.61 21.57 -8.27
C LEU A 526 14.15 20.50 -9.23
N PHE A 527 14.18 19.26 -8.75
CA PHE A 527 14.62 18.09 -9.49
C PHE A 527 13.47 17.12 -9.74
N LEU A 528 13.16 16.89 -11.01
CA LEU A 528 12.18 15.88 -11.44
C LEU A 528 12.88 14.55 -11.67
N LEU A 529 12.46 13.49 -10.97
CA LEU A 529 13.06 12.16 -11.08
C LEU A 529 12.27 11.32 -12.08
N ARG A 530 12.89 10.99 -13.22
CA ARG A 530 12.21 10.27 -14.30
C ARG A 530 13.17 9.50 -15.22
N ASN A 531 12.81 8.27 -15.54
CA ASN A 531 13.59 7.37 -16.42
C ASN A 531 13.02 7.19 -17.82
N SER A 532 11.76 7.60 -18.06
CA SER A 532 11.09 7.49 -19.35
C SER A 532 11.00 8.85 -20.05
N PRO A 533 10.96 8.89 -21.39
CA PRO A 533 10.78 10.16 -22.09
C PRO A 533 9.43 10.82 -21.74
N TRP A 534 9.39 12.15 -21.84
CA TRP A 534 8.15 12.90 -21.67
C TRP A 534 7.17 12.61 -22.82
N PRO A 535 5.85 12.66 -22.59
CA PRO A 535 4.84 12.51 -23.64
C PRO A 535 5.04 13.50 -24.80
N SER A 536 4.90 13.04 -26.05
CA SER A 536 5.29 13.78 -27.27
C SER A 536 4.32 14.90 -27.71
N GLY A 537 3.66 15.60 -26.78
CA GLY A 537 2.71 16.67 -27.06
C GLY A 537 3.36 18.06 -27.10
N LYS A 538 2.89 18.95 -27.98
CA LYS A 538 3.39 20.34 -28.09
C LYS A 538 3.35 21.08 -26.74
N LYS A 539 2.24 20.95 -26.02
CA LYS A 539 2.03 21.58 -24.70
C LYS A 539 2.94 20.98 -23.61
N THR A 540 3.24 19.68 -23.70
CA THR A 540 4.22 19.04 -22.81
C THR A 540 5.62 19.60 -23.06
N ALA A 541 6.01 19.76 -24.32
CA ALA A 541 7.29 20.36 -24.68
C ALA A 541 7.41 21.82 -24.21
N GLU A 542 6.34 22.62 -24.36
CA GLU A 542 6.28 23.99 -23.85
C GLU A 542 6.46 24.03 -22.32
N VAL A 543 5.73 23.21 -21.56
CA VAL A 543 5.84 23.19 -20.08
C VAL A 543 7.21 22.71 -19.60
N ILE A 544 7.82 21.73 -20.27
CA ILE A 544 9.18 21.28 -19.92
C ILE A 544 10.21 22.37 -20.23
N ALA A 545 10.07 23.09 -21.36
CA ALA A 545 10.95 24.21 -21.68
C ALA A 545 10.81 25.35 -20.66
N ASP A 546 9.59 25.67 -20.23
CA ASP A 546 9.34 26.66 -19.18
C ASP A 546 9.95 26.23 -17.82
N PHE A 547 9.84 24.94 -17.48
CA PHE A 547 10.43 24.37 -16.27
C PHE A 547 11.97 24.44 -16.29
N GLU A 548 12.61 24.09 -17.40
CA GLU A 548 14.07 24.17 -17.57
C GLU A 548 14.56 25.63 -17.58
N ALA A 549 13.82 26.53 -18.24
CA ALA A 549 14.13 27.96 -18.26
C ALA A 549 14.02 28.61 -16.87
N ALA A 550 13.16 28.09 -16.00
CA ALA A 550 13.06 28.50 -14.59
C ALA A 550 14.12 27.88 -13.67
N GLY A 551 15.10 27.14 -14.22
CA GLY A 551 16.21 26.54 -13.46
C GLY A 551 15.94 25.12 -12.93
N GLY A 552 14.82 24.51 -13.33
CA GLY A 552 14.49 23.13 -13.00
C GLY A 552 15.32 22.10 -13.78
N GLN A 553 15.58 20.94 -13.18
CA GLN A 553 16.34 19.86 -13.82
C GLN A 553 15.59 18.52 -13.77
N THR A 554 15.67 17.73 -14.85
CA THR A 554 15.17 16.34 -14.86
C THR A 554 16.35 15.39 -14.72
N LEU A 555 16.33 14.53 -13.69
CA LEU A 555 17.40 13.58 -13.40
C LEU A 555 16.88 12.13 -13.53
N PRO A 556 17.65 11.22 -14.17
CA PRO A 556 17.35 9.80 -14.13
C PRO A 556 17.70 9.24 -12.74
N LEU A 557 16.93 8.25 -12.29
CA LEU A 557 17.15 7.56 -11.02
C LEU A 557 17.53 6.10 -11.33
N SER A 558 18.77 5.72 -11.02
CA SER A 558 19.28 4.39 -11.34
C SER A 558 18.69 3.30 -10.44
N ASP A 559 18.66 2.07 -10.92
CA ASP A 559 18.32 0.87 -10.12
C ASP A 559 19.27 0.75 -8.92
N GLU A 560 20.53 1.14 -9.08
CA GLU A 560 21.52 1.14 -8.01
C GLU A 560 21.22 2.17 -6.91
N ASP A 561 20.88 3.40 -7.30
CA ASP A 561 20.47 4.45 -6.36
C ASP A 561 19.25 4.00 -5.55
N LEU A 562 18.25 3.40 -6.20
CA LEU A 562 17.06 2.89 -5.52
C LEU A 562 17.36 1.78 -4.52
N ARG A 563 18.25 0.84 -4.87
CA ARG A 563 18.68 -0.21 -3.94
C ARG A 563 19.38 0.37 -2.72
N THR A 564 20.25 1.36 -2.94
CA THR A 564 20.94 2.07 -1.86
C THR A 564 19.97 2.84 -0.97
N MET A 565 19.04 3.62 -1.55
CA MET A 565 18.00 4.33 -0.79
C MET A 565 17.12 3.38 0.03
N THR A 566 16.73 2.23 -0.56
CA THR A 566 15.93 1.21 0.13
C THR A 566 16.70 0.59 1.28
N ALA A 567 17.97 0.26 1.07
CA ALA A 567 18.83 -0.28 2.11
C ALA A 567 19.03 0.69 3.27
N LEU A 568 19.20 1.99 2.98
CA LEU A 568 19.28 3.03 3.99
C LEU A 568 17.98 3.16 4.78
N ARG A 569 16.81 3.13 4.13
CA ARG A 569 15.51 3.13 4.82
C ARG A 569 15.40 1.98 5.82
N ASP A 570 15.76 0.76 5.39
CA ASP A 570 15.61 -0.44 6.23
C ASP A 570 16.64 -0.44 7.38
N LEU A 571 17.86 0.03 7.15
CA LEU A 571 18.86 0.23 8.22
C LEU A 571 18.46 1.29 9.24
N VAL A 572 17.83 2.38 8.79
CA VAL A 572 17.30 3.41 9.69
C VAL A 572 16.15 2.84 10.52
N ALA A 573 15.29 2.02 9.93
CA ALA A 573 14.19 1.38 10.64
C ALA A 573 14.65 0.34 11.68
N ASP A 574 15.80 -0.28 11.47
CA ASP A 574 16.41 -1.23 12.40
C ASP A 574 16.99 -0.57 13.67
N ASP A 575 17.10 0.76 13.68
CA ASP A 575 17.51 1.59 14.83
C ASP A 575 18.77 1.11 15.56
N ASN A 576 19.81 0.74 14.79
CA ASN A 576 21.07 0.28 15.38
C ASN A 576 21.83 1.44 16.05
N PRO A 577 22.26 1.32 17.33
CA PRO A 577 22.98 2.37 18.06
C PRO A 577 24.28 2.86 17.41
N ARG A 578 24.89 2.06 16.52
CA ARG A 578 26.13 2.36 15.79
C ARG A 578 25.91 2.91 14.38
N LEU A 579 24.65 3.06 13.93
CA LEU A 579 24.33 3.50 12.57
C LEU A 579 24.93 4.86 12.22
N GLN A 580 24.92 5.82 13.15
CA GLN A 580 25.52 7.14 12.95
C GLN A 580 27.02 7.05 12.65
N ALA A 581 27.76 6.29 13.45
CA ALA A 581 29.20 6.08 13.24
C ALA A 581 29.48 5.36 11.91
N TRP A 582 28.61 4.41 11.53
CA TRP A 582 28.72 3.71 10.26
C TRP A 582 28.47 4.63 9.05
N LEU A 583 27.44 5.47 9.10
CA LEU A 583 27.16 6.45 8.04
C LEU A 583 28.35 7.41 7.85
N THR A 584 28.87 7.99 8.93
CA THR A 584 30.05 8.87 8.87
C THR A 584 31.28 8.17 8.26
N ALA A 585 31.46 6.87 8.53
CA ALA A 585 32.60 6.09 8.06
C ALA A 585 32.46 5.57 6.61
N ARG A 586 31.27 5.14 6.19
CA ARG A 586 31.04 4.48 4.89
C ARG A 586 30.44 5.37 3.80
N LYS A 587 29.77 6.45 4.19
CA LYS A 587 29.19 7.48 3.30
C LYS A 587 28.39 6.95 2.09
N PRO A 588 27.47 5.97 2.25
CA PRO A 588 26.69 5.41 1.14
C PRO A 588 25.75 6.42 0.45
N ALA A 589 25.21 7.42 1.17
CA ALA A 589 24.29 8.39 0.57
C ALA A 589 25.00 9.40 -0.35
N HIS A 590 26.27 9.73 -0.08
CA HIS A 590 27.13 10.48 -1.01
C HIS A 590 27.41 9.72 -2.32
N GLY A 591 27.26 8.39 -2.31
CA GLY A 591 27.34 7.56 -3.51
C GLY A 591 26.14 7.68 -4.44
N ILE A 592 24.99 8.12 -3.93
CA ILE A 592 23.75 8.23 -4.72
C ILE A 592 23.91 9.29 -5.80
N THR A 593 23.75 8.89 -7.05
CA THR A 593 24.01 9.72 -8.24
C THR A 593 23.14 10.96 -8.26
N VAL A 594 21.82 10.80 -8.04
CA VAL A 594 20.86 11.91 -8.01
C VAL A 594 21.21 12.95 -6.95
N LEU A 595 21.58 12.54 -5.73
CA LEU A 595 21.93 13.46 -4.66
C LEU A 595 23.25 14.18 -4.95
N ARG A 596 24.25 13.46 -5.45
CA ARG A 596 25.53 14.04 -5.85
C ARG A 596 25.39 15.08 -6.96
N THR A 597 24.53 14.83 -7.95
CA THR A 597 24.25 15.83 -9.00
C THR A 597 23.47 17.03 -8.45
N ALA A 598 22.44 16.79 -7.62
CA ALA A 598 21.59 17.85 -7.09
C ALA A 598 22.29 18.75 -6.04
N LEU A 599 23.18 18.17 -5.24
CA LEU A 599 23.85 18.80 -4.09
C LEU A 599 25.34 19.08 -4.33
N GLY A 600 25.84 18.84 -5.55
CA GLY A 600 27.27 18.94 -5.88
C GLY A 600 27.89 20.33 -5.66
N ASP A 601 27.08 21.39 -5.66
CA ASP A 601 27.54 22.76 -5.39
C ASP A 601 27.82 23.03 -3.90
N VAL A 602 27.35 22.16 -3.00
CA VAL A 602 27.36 22.38 -1.54
C VAL A 602 28.16 21.34 -0.77
N ALA A 603 28.62 20.27 -1.43
CA ALA A 603 29.41 19.22 -0.80
C ALA A 603 30.54 18.71 -1.69
N ASP A 604 31.77 18.87 -1.21
CA ASP A 604 33.00 18.37 -1.82
C ASP A 604 33.41 17.05 -1.11
N ALA A 605 32.65 15.98 -1.35
CA ALA A 605 32.89 14.69 -0.70
C ALA A 605 32.77 13.52 -1.70
N GLN A 606 33.89 12.81 -1.88
CA GLN A 606 33.95 11.59 -2.67
C GLN A 606 33.33 10.42 -1.88
N ALA A 607 32.54 9.59 -2.57
CA ALA A 607 32.02 8.35 -2.01
C ALA A 607 33.18 7.42 -1.61
N VAL A 608 33.09 6.78 -0.44
CA VAL A 608 33.99 5.69 -0.06
C VAL A 608 33.36 4.40 -0.58
N GLU A 609 34.07 3.67 -1.44
CA GLU A 609 33.61 2.34 -1.87
C GLU A 609 33.48 1.43 -0.64
N VAL A 610 32.24 1.04 -0.31
CA VAL A 610 32.01 -0.07 0.62
C VAL A 610 32.56 -1.31 -0.09
N PRO A 611 33.52 -2.06 0.50
CA PRO A 611 34.16 -3.17 -0.21
C PRO A 611 33.12 -4.19 -0.69
N ASP A 612 33.04 -4.38 -2.01
CA ASP A 612 32.30 -5.49 -2.65
C ASP A 612 32.90 -6.86 -2.28
N ALA A 613 34.02 -6.89 -1.55
CA ALA A 613 34.79 -8.08 -1.20
C ALA A 613 34.09 -9.11 -0.28
N VAL A 614 32.81 -8.92 0.06
CA VAL A 614 31.97 -9.97 0.70
C VAL A 614 31.06 -10.65 -0.34
N GLU A 615 31.25 -10.39 -1.64
CA GLU A 615 30.55 -11.07 -2.73
C GLU A 615 30.76 -12.60 -2.70
N ASP A 616 31.92 -13.09 -2.26
CA ASP A 616 32.23 -14.54 -2.21
C ASP A 616 32.14 -15.18 -0.80
N ALA A 617 32.12 -14.40 0.30
CA ALA A 617 32.19 -14.97 1.65
C ALA A 617 30.83 -15.22 2.32
N ALA A 618 29.76 -14.54 1.89
CA ALA A 618 28.40 -14.75 2.40
C ALA A 618 27.62 -15.85 1.66
N GLU A 619 28.20 -16.45 0.62
CA GLU A 619 27.68 -17.66 -0.03
C GLU A 619 27.96 -18.94 0.79
N ALA A 620 28.71 -18.81 1.90
CA ALA A 620 29.10 -19.90 2.79
C ALA A 620 28.42 -19.85 4.19
N ALA A 621 27.24 -19.22 4.31
CA ALA A 621 26.36 -19.57 5.43
C ALA A 621 25.82 -20.99 5.15
N ALA A 622 26.20 -21.94 6.00
CA ALA A 622 25.90 -23.38 5.82
C ALA A 622 24.43 -23.61 5.41
N PRO A 623 24.16 -24.52 4.46
CA PRO A 623 22.79 -24.86 4.07
C PRO A 623 22.01 -25.29 5.32
N ALA A 624 20.93 -24.58 5.62
CA ALA A 624 20.02 -24.98 6.69
C ALA A 624 19.36 -26.29 6.26
N ASP A 625 19.49 -27.34 7.07
CA ASP A 625 18.92 -28.65 6.80
C ASP A 625 17.38 -28.59 6.69
N LEU A 626 16.86 -28.78 5.47
CA LEU A 626 15.42 -28.79 5.16
C LEU A 626 14.76 -30.18 5.34
N THR A 627 15.40 -31.15 6.01
CA THR A 627 14.85 -32.50 6.23
C THR A 627 13.80 -32.59 7.36
N PRO A 628 12.51 -32.86 7.07
CA PRO A 628 11.37 -32.96 8.02
C PRO A 628 11.68 -33.36 9.46
N ARG A 629 11.21 -32.55 10.42
CA ARG A 629 11.30 -32.90 11.85
C ARG A 629 10.61 -34.24 12.16
N SER A 630 9.63 -34.62 11.35
CA SER A 630 8.91 -35.90 11.43
C SER A 630 8.50 -36.39 10.03
N ASP A 631 8.30 -37.70 9.91
CA ASP A 631 7.72 -38.31 8.70
C ASP A 631 6.27 -37.86 8.43
N THR A 632 5.64 -37.15 9.38
CA THR A 632 4.26 -36.66 9.31
C THR A 632 4.15 -35.16 9.04
N ALA A 633 5.25 -34.42 8.87
CA ALA A 633 5.24 -32.98 8.63
C ALA A 633 5.90 -32.60 7.31
N ILE A 634 5.39 -31.57 6.62
CA ILE A 634 5.97 -31.02 5.39
C ILE A 634 6.81 -29.78 5.65
N ALA A 635 7.96 -29.67 4.98
CA ALA A 635 8.82 -28.49 5.01
C ALA A 635 8.19 -27.37 4.17
N VAL A 636 7.87 -26.23 4.79
CA VAL A 636 7.26 -25.11 4.06
C VAL A 636 8.17 -23.90 3.93
N GLY A 637 9.20 -23.79 4.76
CA GLY A 637 10.22 -22.75 4.62
C GLY A 637 11.12 -22.59 5.84
N VAL A 638 11.96 -21.56 5.77
CA VAL A 638 12.81 -21.12 6.89
C VAL A 638 12.37 -19.72 7.30
N ASP A 639 12.17 -19.51 8.60
CA ASP A 639 11.84 -18.22 9.17
C ASP A 639 13.00 -17.24 8.94
N VAL A 640 12.68 -16.07 8.39
CA VAL A 640 13.65 -15.07 7.93
C VAL A 640 14.34 -14.37 9.10
N GLY A 641 13.69 -14.28 10.26
CA GLY A 641 14.26 -13.62 11.44
C GLY A 641 15.14 -14.54 12.27
N SER A 642 14.62 -15.72 12.59
CA SER A 642 15.29 -16.70 13.46
C SER A 642 16.22 -17.65 12.71
N GLY A 643 16.05 -17.81 11.39
CA GLY A 643 16.71 -18.87 10.63
C GLY A 643 16.19 -20.27 10.98
N GLU A 644 15.18 -20.37 11.83
CA GLU A 644 14.57 -21.65 12.20
C GLU A 644 13.64 -22.14 11.12
N ARG A 645 13.64 -23.45 10.94
CA ARG A 645 12.75 -24.09 9.98
C ARG A 645 11.30 -24.13 10.45
N GLN A 646 10.39 -23.93 9.50
CA GLN A 646 8.95 -24.02 9.68
C GLN A 646 8.38 -25.22 8.92
N ASP A 647 7.65 -26.04 9.67
CA ASP A 647 7.00 -27.27 9.21
C ASP A 647 5.49 -27.19 9.44
N VAL A 648 4.72 -27.87 8.58
CA VAL A 648 3.26 -28.02 8.73
C VAL A 648 2.94 -29.52 8.83
N GLU A 649 2.25 -29.94 9.88
CA GLU A 649 1.83 -31.34 10.04
C GLU A 649 0.79 -31.72 8.98
N LEU A 650 0.88 -32.95 8.45
CA LEU A 650 -0.08 -33.47 7.46
C LEU A 650 -1.51 -33.47 8.00
N GLU A 651 -1.69 -33.65 9.32
CA GLU A 651 -3.01 -33.60 9.95
C GLU A 651 -3.61 -32.19 9.93
N GLU A 652 -2.80 -31.13 10.03
CA GLU A 652 -3.28 -29.74 9.95
C GLU A 652 -3.85 -29.44 8.56
N LEU A 653 -3.29 -30.02 7.50
CA LEU A 653 -3.79 -29.86 6.13
C LEU A 653 -5.22 -30.40 5.95
N ARG A 654 -5.72 -31.28 6.83
CA ARG A 654 -7.15 -31.68 6.85
C ARG A 654 -8.07 -30.50 7.12
N LYS A 655 -7.58 -29.48 7.82
CA LYS A 655 -8.28 -28.22 8.13
C LYS A 655 -8.00 -27.14 7.09
N HIS A 656 -7.54 -27.55 5.91
CA HIS A 656 -7.43 -26.75 4.69
C HIS A 656 -6.38 -25.63 4.74
N THR A 657 -5.88 -25.29 3.56
CA THR A 657 -4.83 -24.29 3.34
C THR A 657 -5.34 -23.21 2.40
N ALA A 658 -5.11 -21.94 2.72
CA ALA A 658 -5.35 -20.84 1.80
C ALA A 658 -4.04 -20.09 1.49
N ILE A 659 -3.80 -19.79 0.22
CA ILE A 659 -2.62 -19.08 -0.28
C ILE A 659 -3.09 -17.80 -0.98
N PHE A 660 -2.73 -16.66 -0.40
CA PHE A 660 -3.05 -15.32 -0.89
C PHE A 660 -1.78 -14.69 -1.44
N ALA A 661 -1.61 -14.68 -2.76
CA ALA A 661 -0.35 -14.25 -3.35
C ALA A 661 -0.57 -13.79 -4.80
N GLY A 662 -0.10 -12.58 -5.13
CA GLY A 662 -0.21 -11.98 -6.44
C GLY A 662 0.74 -12.61 -7.46
N SER A 663 0.64 -12.14 -8.71
CA SER A 663 1.55 -12.56 -9.79
C SER A 663 3.02 -12.33 -9.42
N GLY A 664 3.88 -13.30 -9.72
CA GLY A 664 5.32 -13.24 -9.42
C GLY A 664 5.69 -13.47 -7.94
N SER A 665 4.73 -13.65 -7.03
CA SER A 665 5.02 -13.88 -5.60
C SER A 665 5.61 -15.27 -5.29
N GLY A 666 5.62 -16.21 -6.23
CA GLY A 666 6.00 -17.60 -6.00
C GLY A 666 4.86 -18.54 -5.58
N LYS A 667 3.60 -18.11 -5.76
CA LYS A 667 2.38 -18.90 -5.45
C LYS A 667 2.45 -20.33 -6.03
N THR A 668 2.76 -20.45 -7.32
CA THR A 668 2.83 -21.74 -8.03
C THR A 668 3.95 -22.63 -7.49
N VAL A 669 5.11 -22.05 -7.16
CA VAL A 669 6.24 -22.79 -6.57
C VAL A 669 5.85 -23.35 -5.21
N LEU A 670 5.18 -22.56 -4.37
CA LEU A 670 4.69 -23.01 -3.06
C LEU A 670 3.63 -24.12 -3.19
N ILE A 671 2.67 -23.99 -4.11
CA ILE A 671 1.67 -25.04 -4.38
C ILE A 671 2.37 -26.35 -4.76
N ARG A 672 3.31 -26.29 -5.71
CA ARG A 672 4.07 -27.46 -6.15
C ARG A 672 4.83 -28.09 -5.00
N ARG A 673 5.51 -27.27 -4.19
CA ARG A 673 6.25 -27.75 -3.03
C ARG A 673 5.34 -28.51 -2.06
N ILE A 674 4.17 -27.96 -1.72
CA ILE A 674 3.20 -28.64 -0.84
C ILE A 674 2.77 -29.99 -1.41
N VAL A 675 2.46 -30.05 -2.72
CA VAL A 675 2.05 -31.29 -3.40
C VAL A 675 3.17 -32.34 -3.41
N GLU A 676 4.38 -31.93 -3.77
CA GLU A 676 5.56 -32.80 -3.86
C GLU A 676 5.94 -33.38 -2.49
N GLU A 677 5.93 -32.54 -1.46
CA GLU A 677 6.15 -32.94 -0.08
C GLU A 677 5.09 -33.95 0.41
N CYS A 678 3.82 -33.69 0.11
CA CYS A 678 2.75 -34.64 0.43
C CYS A 678 2.94 -35.98 -0.31
N ALA A 679 3.31 -35.94 -1.59
CA ALA A 679 3.54 -37.14 -2.39
C ALA A 679 4.72 -37.99 -1.87
N LEU A 680 5.82 -37.36 -1.43
CA LEU A 680 6.94 -38.04 -0.79
C LEU A 680 6.51 -38.85 0.45
N ARG A 681 5.46 -38.40 1.15
CA ARG A 681 4.86 -39.05 2.33
C ARG A 681 3.67 -39.95 1.99
N GLY A 682 3.46 -40.27 0.70
CA GLY A 682 2.39 -41.18 0.27
C GLY A 682 1.00 -40.55 0.22
N VAL A 683 0.88 -39.22 0.24
CA VAL A 683 -0.41 -38.53 0.10
C VAL A 683 -0.66 -38.17 -1.37
N SER A 684 -1.70 -38.75 -1.94
CA SER A 684 -2.16 -38.44 -3.30
C SER A 684 -2.90 -37.10 -3.39
N SER A 685 -2.86 -36.47 -4.57
CA SER A 685 -3.50 -35.18 -4.82
C SER A 685 -4.21 -35.12 -6.17
N ILE A 686 -5.37 -34.45 -6.20
CA ILE A 686 -6.02 -33.95 -7.40
C ILE A 686 -5.72 -32.45 -7.51
N VAL A 687 -5.14 -32.04 -8.63
CA VAL A 687 -4.72 -30.65 -8.86
C VAL A 687 -5.53 -30.06 -10.02
N LEU A 688 -6.32 -29.03 -9.75
CA LEU A 688 -7.06 -28.30 -10.80
C LEU A 688 -6.17 -27.19 -11.35
N ASP A 689 -5.73 -27.35 -12.60
CA ASP A 689 -4.78 -26.47 -13.27
C ASP A 689 -5.50 -25.58 -14.30
N VAL A 690 -5.83 -24.36 -13.89
CA VAL A 690 -6.56 -23.39 -14.72
C VAL A 690 -5.66 -22.76 -15.78
N ASN A 691 -4.42 -22.45 -15.41
CA ASN A 691 -3.48 -21.67 -16.22
C ASN A 691 -2.39 -22.55 -16.89
N ASN A 692 -2.41 -23.86 -16.64
CA ASN A 692 -1.43 -24.86 -17.11
C ASN A 692 -0.06 -24.82 -16.44
N ASP A 693 0.06 -24.05 -15.35
CA ASP A 693 1.29 -23.83 -14.61
C ASP A 693 1.68 -25.02 -13.73
N LEU A 694 0.81 -26.03 -13.55
CA LEU A 694 1.04 -27.18 -12.67
C LEU A 694 1.23 -28.50 -13.45
N SER A 695 0.94 -28.51 -14.75
CA SER A 695 1.10 -29.68 -15.64
C SER A 695 2.52 -30.26 -15.71
N ARG A 696 3.57 -29.51 -15.32
CA ARG A 696 4.96 -29.98 -15.25
C ARG A 696 5.38 -30.53 -13.88
N LEU A 697 4.43 -30.85 -13.00
CA LEU A 697 4.71 -31.48 -11.70
C LEU A 697 5.50 -32.79 -11.80
N GLY A 698 5.53 -33.46 -12.96
CA GLY A 698 6.32 -34.68 -13.20
C GLY A 698 7.59 -34.47 -14.02
N SER A 699 8.00 -33.22 -14.25
CA SER A 699 9.19 -32.91 -15.08
C SER A 699 10.41 -32.62 -14.21
N PRO A 700 11.58 -33.25 -14.46
CA PRO A 700 12.81 -32.91 -13.76
C PRO A 700 13.31 -31.53 -14.15
N TRP A 701 13.97 -30.84 -13.22
CA TRP A 701 14.74 -29.63 -13.53
C TRP A 701 15.83 -29.95 -14.55
N PRO A 702 15.96 -29.18 -15.65
CA PRO A 702 17.05 -29.36 -16.60
C PRO A 702 18.40 -28.93 -16.03
N GLN A 703 18.39 -27.93 -15.14
CA GLN A 703 19.52 -27.43 -14.36
C GLN A 703 18.99 -26.98 -13.00
N THR A 704 19.77 -27.19 -11.94
CA THR A 704 19.42 -26.74 -10.58
C THR A 704 19.25 -25.21 -10.57
N PRO A 705 18.13 -24.69 -10.06
CA PRO A 705 17.89 -23.25 -10.03
C PRO A 705 18.81 -22.55 -9.03
N ARG A 706 19.02 -21.24 -9.21
CA ARG A 706 19.82 -20.44 -8.27
C ARG A 706 19.15 -20.42 -6.89
N GLY A 707 19.90 -20.73 -5.83
CA GLY A 707 19.37 -20.84 -4.47
C GLY A 707 18.67 -22.18 -4.17
N TRP A 708 18.91 -23.20 -4.99
CA TRP A 708 18.54 -24.59 -4.71
C TRP A 708 19.28 -25.12 -3.47
N ASP A 709 18.59 -25.88 -2.63
CA ASP A 709 19.21 -26.57 -1.51
C ASP A 709 19.78 -27.92 -1.99
N PRO A 710 21.09 -28.20 -1.83
CA PRO A 710 21.66 -29.50 -2.15
C PRO A 710 20.94 -30.69 -1.49
N ALA A 711 20.30 -30.50 -0.32
CA ALA A 711 19.51 -31.55 0.32
C ALA A 711 18.25 -31.94 -0.50
N ASP A 712 17.77 -31.07 -1.38
CA ASP A 712 16.63 -31.35 -2.26
C ASP A 712 16.99 -32.22 -3.47
N ASP A 713 18.28 -32.45 -3.78
CA ASP A 713 18.69 -33.32 -4.90
C ASP A 713 18.15 -34.74 -4.75
N ALA A 714 18.38 -35.35 -3.57
CA ALA A 714 17.92 -36.70 -3.26
C ALA A 714 16.38 -36.77 -3.23
N ARG A 715 15.73 -35.71 -2.77
CA ARG A 715 14.27 -35.63 -2.62
C ARG A 715 13.58 -35.44 -3.97
N ALA A 716 14.15 -34.64 -4.86
CA ALA A 716 13.67 -34.47 -6.22
C ALA A 716 13.78 -35.80 -6.99
N ALA A 717 14.90 -36.52 -6.84
CA ALA A 717 15.06 -37.86 -7.40
C ALA A 717 14.03 -38.85 -6.83
N GLU A 718 13.85 -38.87 -5.50
CA GLU A 718 12.87 -39.75 -4.84
C GLU A 718 11.43 -39.45 -5.29
N TYR A 719 11.07 -38.17 -5.39
CA TYR A 719 9.74 -37.73 -5.84
C TYR A 719 9.49 -38.17 -7.28
N LEU A 720 10.40 -37.89 -8.21
CA LEU A 720 10.24 -38.25 -9.62
C LEU A 720 10.24 -39.76 -9.87
N GLN A 721 10.89 -40.54 -9.00
CA GLN A 721 10.92 -42.00 -9.08
C GLN A 721 9.67 -42.65 -8.49
N ASN A 722 9.17 -42.15 -7.35
CA ASN A 722 8.16 -42.85 -6.55
C ASN A 722 6.76 -42.22 -6.61
N ALA A 723 6.62 -40.97 -7.06
CA ALA A 723 5.33 -40.32 -7.25
C ALA A 723 4.86 -40.47 -8.71
N GLU A 724 3.63 -40.91 -8.90
CA GLU A 724 3.03 -41.06 -10.21
C GLU A 724 2.28 -39.80 -10.61
N VAL A 725 2.89 -38.98 -11.48
CA VAL A 725 2.28 -37.75 -11.96
C VAL A 725 1.58 -37.97 -13.30
N LEU A 726 0.26 -37.78 -13.34
CA LEU A 726 -0.52 -37.87 -14.57
C LEU A 726 -1.20 -36.54 -14.90
N VAL A 727 -1.08 -36.11 -16.15
CA VAL A 727 -1.82 -34.96 -16.68
C VAL A 727 -3.07 -35.45 -17.42
N TRP A 728 -4.24 -35.02 -16.96
CA TRP A 728 -5.55 -35.32 -17.50
C TRP A 728 -6.08 -34.11 -18.28
N THR A 729 -6.70 -34.36 -19.43
CA THR A 729 -7.17 -33.32 -20.36
C THR A 729 -8.65 -33.52 -20.72
N PRO A 730 -9.59 -33.13 -19.83
CA PRO A 730 -11.03 -33.23 -20.10
C PRO A 730 -11.39 -32.53 -21.42
N GLY A 731 -12.17 -33.18 -22.27
CA GLY A 731 -12.57 -32.64 -23.58
C GLY A 731 -11.49 -32.64 -24.67
N ARG A 732 -10.30 -33.22 -24.43
CA ARG A 732 -9.25 -33.41 -25.46
C ARG A 732 -8.81 -34.87 -25.53
N GLU A 733 -9.22 -35.55 -26.60
CA GLU A 733 -8.82 -36.94 -26.87
C GLU A 733 -7.35 -37.09 -27.24
N ALA A 734 -6.74 -36.05 -27.81
CA ALA A 734 -5.32 -36.06 -28.19
C ALA A 734 -4.37 -36.19 -26.99
N GLY A 735 -4.83 -35.91 -25.76
CA GLY A 735 -4.05 -36.06 -24.53
C GLY A 735 -4.47 -37.31 -23.76
N ARG A 736 -4.80 -37.12 -22.49
CA ARG A 736 -5.40 -38.16 -21.64
C ARG A 736 -6.82 -37.74 -21.28
N PRO A 737 -7.82 -38.06 -22.12
CA PRO A 737 -9.18 -37.58 -21.94
C PRO A 737 -9.78 -38.09 -20.64
N LEU A 738 -10.44 -37.17 -19.93
CA LEU A 738 -11.18 -37.43 -18.71
C LEU A 738 -12.65 -37.03 -18.95
N THR A 739 -13.57 -37.95 -18.67
CA THR A 739 -15.01 -37.78 -18.91
C THR A 739 -15.80 -38.23 -17.69
N PHE A 740 -17.09 -37.89 -17.62
CA PHE A 740 -17.97 -38.48 -16.61
C PHE A 740 -18.76 -39.59 -17.28
N ALA A 741 -18.47 -40.84 -16.91
CA ALA A 741 -19.26 -41.98 -17.34
C ALA A 741 -20.60 -41.96 -16.57
N PRO A 742 -21.75 -41.77 -17.24
CA PRO A 742 -23.03 -41.68 -16.52
C PRO A 742 -23.57 -43.04 -16.10
N LEU A 743 -22.96 -44.13 -16.58
CA LEU A 743 -23.30 -45.49 -16.22
C LEU A 743 -22.19 -46.07 -15.34
N PRO A 744 -22.54 -46.69 -14.19
CA PRO A 744 -21.58 -47.42 -13.36
C PRO A 744 -21.15 -48.72 -14.03
N ASP A 745 -20.10 -49.36 -13.50
CA ASP A 745 -19.73 -50.72 -13.93
C ASP A 745 -20.75 -51.74 -13.40
N PHE A 746 -21.79 -52.00 -14.19
CA PHE A 746 -22.80 -52.99 -13.84
C PHE A 746 -22.22 -54.40 -13.73
N ALA A 747 -21.19 -54.74 -14.53
CA ALA A 747 -20.62 -56.08 -14.53
C ALA A 747 -19.99 -56.45 -13.17
N GLY A 748 -19.35 -55.48 -12.51
CA GLY A 748 -18.76 -55.64 -11.18
C GLY A 748 -19.78 -55.88 -10.06
N VAL A 749 -21.00 -55.36 -10.20
CA VAL A 749 -22.05 -55.43 -9.16
C VAL A 749 -23.17 -56.44 -9.47
N LEU A 750 -23.15 -57.12 -10.62
CA LEU A 750 -24.15 -58.13 -11.00
C LEU A 750 -24.31 -59.26 -9.96
N GLY A 751 -23.27 -59.55 -9.19
CA GLY A 751 -23.27 -60.59 -8.16
C GLY A 751 -24.06 -60.23 -6.90
N ASP A 752 -24.33 -58.95 -6.66
CA ASP A 752 -25.07 -58.46 -5.48
C ASP A 752 -26.32 -57.69 -5.94
N ARG A 753 -27.49 -58.17 -5.52
CA ARG A 753 -28.77 -57.58 -5.95
C ARG A 753 -28.99 -56.17 -5.41
N ASP A 754 -28.54 -55.88 -4.20
CA ASP A 754 -28.74 -54.58 -3.56
C ASP A 754 -27.75 -53.56 -4.14
N GLU A 755 -26.50 -53.96 -4.38
CA GLU A 755 -25.52 -53.10 -5.07
C GLU A 755 -25.93 -52.84 -6.53
N PHE A 756 -26.44 -53.85 -7.24
CA PHE A 756 -26.96 -53.67 -8.61
C PHE A 756 -28.15 -52.71 -8.65
N ALA A 757 -29.11 -52.84 -7.72
CA ALA A 757 -30.24 -51.92 -7.63
C ALA A 757 -29.79 -50.47 -7.35
N GLN A 758 -28.83 -50.28 -6.45
CA GLN A 758 -28.23 -48.97 -6.17
C GLN A 758 -27.48 -48.39 -7.38
N ALA A 759 -26.76 -49.23 -8.12
CA ALA A 759 -26.09 -48.83 -9.35
C ALA A 759 -27.10 -48.34 -10.41
N VAL A 760 -28.24 -49.03 -10.56
CA VAL A 760 -29.34 -48.59 -11.44
C VAL A 760 -29.93 -47.27 -10.96
N ASP A 761 -30.20 -47.11 -9.66
CA ASP A 761 -30.70 -45.86 -9.07
C ASP A 761 -29.77 -44.67 -9.36
N SER A 762 -28.46 -44.88 -9.18
CA SER A 762 -27.43 -43.89 -9.46
C SER A 762 -27.41 -43.50 -10.94
N ALA A 763 -27.48 -44.49 -11.85
CA ALA A 763 -27.53 -44.24 -13.29
C ALA A 763 -28.79 -43.47 -13.72
N VAL A 764 -29.96 -43.81 -13.16
CA VAL A 764 -31.21 -43.07 -13.41
C VAL A 764 -31.06 -41.61 -12.98
N ALA A 765 -30.56 -41.37 -11.77
CA ALA A 765 -30.37 -40.03 -11.24
C ALA A 765 -29.38 -39.20 -12.08
N ALA A 766 -28.31 -39.83 -12.59
CA ALA A 766 -27.33 -39.17 -13.45
C ALA A 766 -27.90 -38.80 -14.84
N LEU A 767 -28.76 -39.65 -15.40
CA LEU A 767 -29.31 -39.47 -16.74
C LEU A 767 -30.56 -38.60 -16.81
N GLU A 768 -31.39 -38.54 -15.75
CA GLU A 768 -32.66 -37.78 -15.73
C GLU A 768 -32.53 -36.32 -16.22
N PRO A 769 -31.57 -35.52 -15.73
CA PRO A 769 -31.41 -34.12 -16.16
C PRO A 769 -31.06 -34.01 -17.65
N ARG A 770 -30.28 -34.96 -18.19
CA ARG A 770 -29.84 -35.00 -19.58
C ARG A 770 -30.90 -35.58 -20.51
N ALA A 771 -31.79 -36.42 -19.98
CA ALA A 771 -32.97 -36.93 -20.67
C ALA A 771 -34.14 -35.94 -20.68
N LEU A 772 -34.00 -34.75 -20.06
CA LEU A 772 -35.03 -33.72 -19.89
C LEU A 772 -36.27 -34.19 -19.08
N ILE A 773 -36.06 -35.14 -18.16
CA ILE A 773 -37.10 -35.63 -17.26
C ILE A 773 -37.18 -34.67 -16.07
N THR A 774 -38.09 -33.70 -16.12
CA THR A 774 -38.20 -32.63 -15.10
C THR A 774 -39.53 -32.67 -14.33
N GLY A 775 -39.44 -32.47 -13.01
CA GLY A 775 -40.59 -32.37 -12.11
C GLY A 775 -41.30 -33.70 -11.81
N ASN A 776 -42.49 -33.59 -11.19
CA ASN A 776 -43.32 -34.74 -10.75
C ASN A 776 -44.58 -34.91 -11.60
N SER A 777 -44.54 -34.53 -12.88
CA SER A 777 -45.69 -34.72 -13.77
C SER A 777 -45.94 -36.20 -14.09
N GLY A 778 -47.18 -36.56 -14.44
CA GLY A 778 -47.51 -37.93 -14.85
C GLY A 778 -46.72 -38.41 -16.08
N LYS A 779 -46.32 -37.50 -17.00
CA LYS A 779 -45.43 -37.82 -18.12
C LYS A 779 -44.01 -38.10 -17.62
N ALA A 780 -43.45 -37.23 -16.77
CA ALA A 780 -42.11 -37.40 -16.21
C ALA A 780 -41.98 -38.70 -15.38
N GLY A 781 -43.00 -39.03 -14.59
CA GLY A 781 -43.05 -40.29 -13.83
C GLY A 781 -43.00 -41.54 -14.73
N ARG A 782 -43.72 -41.53 -15.85
CA ARG A 782 -43.67 -42.64 -16.84
C ARG A 782 -42.32 -42.73 -17.54
N MET A 783 -41.77 -41.61 -18.01
CA MET A 783 -40.44 -41.59 -18.65
C MET A 783 -39.34 -42.07 -17.70
N ARG A 784 -39.41 -41.69 -16.41
CA ARG A 784 -38.51 -42.19 -15.36
C ARG A 784 -38.62 -43.70 -15.17
N ALA A 785 -39.84 -44.24 -15.15
CA ALA A 785 -40.06 -45.68 -15.04
C ALA A 785 -39.47 -46.44 -16.24
N VAL A 786 -39.69 -45.95 -17.46
CA VAL A 786 -39.10 -46.53 -18.68
C VAL A 786 -37.57 -46.45 -18.66
N LEU A 787 -36.99 -45.32 -18.27
CA LEU A 787 -35.53 -45.17 -18.14
C LEU A 787 -34.94 -46.20 -17.16
N ARG A 788 -35.59 -46.39 -16.00
CA ARG A 788 -35.18 -47.35 -14.97
C ARG A 788 -35.26 -48.79 -15.45
N GLU A 789 -36.37 -49.20 -16.05
CA GLU A 789 -36.54 -50.58 -16.55
C GLU A 789 -35.54 -50.87 -17.68
N ALA A 790 -35.35 -49.91 -18.62
CA ALA A 790 -34.37 -50.03 -19.68
C ALA A 790 -32.93 -50.14 -19.15
N LEU A 791 -32.55 -49.35 -18.14
CA LEU A 791 -31.24 -49.45 -17.47
C LEU A 791 -31.06 -50.78 -16.74
N THR A 792 -32.10 -51.26 -16.05
CA THR A 792 -32.09 -52.55 -15.37
C THR A 792 -31.84 -53.67 -16.39
N PHE A 793 -32.55 -53.66 -17.52
CA PHE A 793 -32.37 -54.61 -18.60
C PHE A 793 -30.96 -54.54 -19.20
N TYR A 794 -30.47 -53.33 -19.51
CA TYR A 794 -29.15 -53.12 -20.10
C TYR A 794 -28.02 -53.57 -19.16
N GLY A 795 -28.08 -53.15 -17.88
CA GLY A 795 -27.12 -53.52 -16.84
C GLY A 795 -27.14 -55.03 -16.54
N SER A 796 -28.29 -55.70 -16.63
CA SER A 796 -28.38 -57.16 -16.42
C SER A 796 -27.58 -57.98 -17.45
N GLN A 797 -27.24 -57.37 -18.59
CA GLN A 797 -26.37 -57.95 -19.62
C GLN A 797 -24.88 -57.67 -19.36
N GLY A 798 -24.53 -57.05 -18.24
CA GLY A 798 -23.16 -56.64 -17.90
C GLY A 798 -22.63 -55.49 -18.76
N ARG A 799 -23.51 -54.72 -19.40
CA ARG A 799 -23.13 -53.60 -20.27
C ARG A 799 -23.23 -52.27 -19.53
N SER A 800 -22.27 -51.39 -19.77
CA SER A 800 -22.07 -50.16 -18.99
C SER A 800 -21.73 -48.94 -19.86
N ASP A 801 -21.94 -48.99 -21.18
CA ASP A 801 -21.58 -47.91 -22.11
C ASP A 801 -22.79 -47.08 -22.56
N LEU A 802 -22.65 -45.75 -22.55
CA LEU A 802 -23.74 -44.84 -22.94
C LEU A 802 -24.15 -44.99 -24.41
N PRO A 803 -23.24 -45.11 -25.39
CA PRO A 803 -23.62 -45.28 -26.80
C PRO A 803 -24.45 -46.54 -27.04
N GLY A 804 -24.10 -47.66 -26.40
CA GLY A 804 -24.86 -48.91 -26.44
C GLY A 804 -26.21 -48.78 -25.76
N PHE A 805 -26.30 -48.05 -24.64
CA PHE A 805 -27.58 -47.76 -24.00
C PHE A 805 -28.50 -46.87 -24.85
N ILE A 806 -27.98 -45.80 -25.46
CA ILE A 806 -28.72 -44.96 -26.42
C ILE A 806 -29.22 -45.80 -27.60
N THR A 807 -28.40 -46.74 -28.08
CA THR A 807 -28.80 -47.67 -29.16
C THR A 807 -29.95 -48.58 -28.72
N LEU A 808 -29.89 -49.14 -27.50
CA LEU A 808 -30.98 -49.93 -26.93
C LEU A 808 -32.26 -49.11 -26.81
N LEU A 809 -32.20 -47.87 -26.34
CA LEU A 809 -33.35 -46.99 -26.20
C LEU A 809 -34.05 -46.70 -27.54
N GLY A 810 -33.29 -46.61 -28.64
CA GLY A 810 -33.85 -46.44 -29.98
C GLY A 810 -34.59 -47.66 -30.52
N ALA A 811 -34.33 -48.85 -29.97
CA ALA A 811 -34.97 -50.11 -30.36
C ALA A 811 -35.21 -51.00 -29.13
N LEU A 812 -35.96 -50.50 -28.15
CA LEU A 812 -36.17 -51.18 -26.87
C LEU A 812 -36.97 -52.48 -27.08
N PRO A 813 -36.46 -53.66 -26.64
CA PRO A 813 -37.21 -54.92 -26.73
C PRO A 813 -38.50 -54.88 -25.92
N GLU A 814 -39.56 -55.54 -26.40
CA GLU A 814 -40.88 -55.55 -25.72
C GLU A 814 -40.84 -56.08 -24.28
N HIS A 815 -39.90 -56.98 -23.98
CA HIS A 815 -39.73 -57.56 -22.64
C HIS A 815 -38.82 -56.72 -21.71
N ALA A 816 -38.23 -55.64 -22.20
CA ALA A 816 -37.33 -54.78 -21.42
C ALA A 816 -38.07 -53.73 -20.57
N SER A 817 -39.37 -53.50 -20.81
CA SER A 817 -40.20 -52.58 -20.02
C SER A 817 -41.65 -53.06 -19.95
N THR A 818 -42.27 -52.91 -18.78
CA THR A 818 -43.68 -53.27 -18.55
C THR A 818 -44.65 -52.11 -18.85
N MET A 819 -44.12 -50.94 -19.22
CA MET A 819 -44.89 -49.72 -19.40
C MET A 819 -45.60 -49.65 -20.77
N THR A 820 -46.80 -49.09 -20.79
CA THR A 820 -47.52 -48.82 -22.04
C THR A 820 -46.82 -47.73 -22.85
N ARG A 821 -46.63 -47.95 -24.17
CA ARG A 821 -45.86 -47.06 -25.07
C ARG A 821 -44.38 -46.89 -24.66
N ALA A 822 -43.79 -47.90 -24.01
CA ALA A 822 -42.38 -47.86 -23.59
C ALA A 822 -41.42 -47.59 -24.75
N ALA A 823 -41.62 -48.20 -25.92
CA ALA A 823 -40.74 -48.01 -27.08
C ALA A 823 -40.69 -46.54 -27.56
N GLU A 824 -41.84 -45.86 -27.62
CA GLU A 824 -41.91 -44.45 -28.02
C GLU A 824 -41.23 -43.52 -26.99
N GLN A 825 -41.46 -43.78 -25.70
CA GLN A 825 -40.85 -43.01 -24.61
C GLN A 825 -39.34 -43.25 -24.53
N ALA A 826 -38.89 -44.49 -24.72
CA ALA A 826 -37.48 -44.86 -24.76
C ALA A 826 -36.78 -44.17 -25.94
N ALA A 827 -37.40 -44.14 -27.12
CA ALA A 827 -36.87 -43.40 -28.27
C ALA A 827 -36.73 -41.89 -27.99
N GLU A 828 -37.73 -41.27 -27.35
CA GLU A 828 -37.66 -39.85 -26.93
C GLU A 828 -36.49 -39.61 -25.95
N ILE A 829 -36.33 -40.48 -24.94
CA ILE A 829 -35.22 -40.43 -23.98
C ILE A 829 -33.89 -40.60 -24.69
N GLY A 830 -33.76 -41.59 -25.56
CA GLY A 830 -32.54 -41.88 -26.32
C GLY A 830 -32.13 -40.71 -27.20
N GLN A 831 -33.09 -40.04 -27.85
CA GLN A 831 -32.83 -38.86 -28.66
C GLN A 831 -32.36 -37.66 -27.83
N ASN A 832 -32.97 -37.43 -26.65
CA ASN A 832 -32.53 -36.39 -25.72
C ASN A 832 -31.11 -36.65 -25.20
N LEU A 833 -30.82 -37.89 -24.79
CA LEU A 833 -29.48 -38.30 -24.33
C LEU A 833 -28.43 -38.18 -25.44
N LYS A 834 -28.78 -38.55 -26.68
CA LYS A 834 -27.90 -38.37 -27.84
C LYS A 834 -27.61 -36.90 -28.12
N ALA A 835 -28.63 -36.04 -28.06
CA ALA A 835 -28.46 -34.60 -28.20
C ALA A 835 -27.57 -34.03 -27.08
N ALA A 836 -27.78 -34.47 -25.83
CA ALA A 836 -26.94 -34.07 -24.70
C ALA A 836 -25.47 -34.49 -24.89
N ALA A 837 -25.21 -35.72 -25.35
CA ALA A 837 -23.84 -36.20 -25.59
C ALA A 837 -23.14 -35.48 -26.75
N ILE A 838 -23.88 -35.03 -27.77
CA ILE A 838 -23.34 -34.21 -28.86
C ILE A 838 -22.98 -32.80 -28.36
N ASN A 839 -23.84 -32.22 -27.52
CA ASN A 839 -23.67 -30.84 -27.04
C ASN A 839 -22.67 -30.71 -25.88
N ASP A 840 -22.47 -31.79 -25.12
CA ASP A 840 -21.59 -31.82 -23.95
C ASP A 840 -20.54 -32.94 -24.11
N PRO A 841 -19.33 -32.63 -24.60
CA PRO A 841 -18.27 -33.61 -24.82
C PRO A 841 -17.82 -34.36 -23.55
N LEU A 842 -18.14 -33.86 -22.36
CA LEU A 842 -17.84 -34.51 -21.09
C LEU A 842 -18.88 -35.60 -20.73
N PHE A 843 -20.04 -35.60 -21.37
CA PHE A 843 -21.13 -36.53 -21.13
C PHE A 843 -21.07 -37.69 -22.13
N GLY A 844 -20.53 -38.83 -21.69
CA GLY A 844 -20.45 -40.04 -22.52
C GLY A 844 -19.43 -39.99 -23.66
N GLY A 845 -18.45 -39.07 -23.58
CA GLY A 845 -17.29 -39.03 -24.47
C GLY A 845 -16.29 -40.18 -24.21
N ALA A 846 -15.42 -40.45 -25.18
CA ALA A 846 -14.36 -41.44 -25.06
C ALA A 846 -13.26 -40.95 -24.09
N GLY A 847 -12.90 -41.77 -23.10
CA GLY A 847 -11.84 -41.45 -22.15
C GLY A 847 -11.97 -42.18 -20.82
N GLN A 848 -11.08 -41.85 -19.88
CA GLN A 848 -11.12 -42.38 -18.53
C GLN A 848 -12.25 -41.70 -17.74
N SER A 849 -13.01 -42.46 -16.94
CA SER A 849 -13.96 -41.85 -16.01
C SER A 849 -13.24 -40.99 -14.97
N ALA A 850 -13.79 -39.82 -14.65
CA ALA A 850 -13.35 -38.90 -13.61
C ALA A 850 -13.66 -39.43 -12.19
N ASP A 851 -13.33 -40.70 -11.96
CA ASP A 851 -13.50 -41.39 -10.69
C ASP A 851 -12.38 -40.99 -9.72
N PRO A 852 -12.71 -40.43 -8.53
CA PRO A 852 -11.73 -40.14 -7.49
C PRO A 852 -10.83 -41.32 -7.12
N GLY A 853 -11.33 -42.57 -7.19
CA GLY A 853 -10.54 -43.76 -6.95
C GLY A 853 -9.37 -43.89 -7.93
N VAL A 854 -9.61 -43.62 -9.22
CA VAL A 854 -8.57 -43.59 -10.26
C VAL A 854 -7.64 -42.39 -10.06
N LEU A 855 -8.19 -41.24 -9.70
CA LEU A 855 -7.44 -39.99 -9.60
C LEU A 855 -6.57 -39.90 -8.33
N LEU A 856 -6.86 -40.69 -7.28
CA LEU A 856 -6.11 -40.69 -6.01
C LEU A 856 -5.36 -41.99 -5.72
N THR A 857 -5.63 -43.09 -6.43
CA THR A 857 -4.93 -44.37 -6.19
C THR A 857 -3.71 -44.50 -7.11
N PRO A 858 -2.49 -44.61 -6.57
CA PRO A 858 -1.29 -44.86 -7.38
C PRO A 858 -1.32 -46.26 -7.98
N SER A 859 -0.70 -46.41 -9.15
CA SER A 859 -0.42 -47.70 -9.77
C SER A 859 0.60 -48.48 -8.91
N PRO A 860 0.60 -49.84 -8.95
CA PRO A 860 1.56 -50.64 -8.20
C PRO A 860 3.01 -50.16 -8.41
N GLY A 861 3.77 -50.04 -7.31
CA GLY A 861 5.15 -49.55 -7.33
C GLY A 861 5.32 -48.06 -7.04
N HIS A 862 4.26 -47.26 -7.09
CA HIS A 862 4.30 -45.83 -6.73
C HIS A 862 3.70 -45.59 -5.33
N ARG A 863 4.24 -44.61 -4.61
CA ARG A 863 3.78 -44.24 -3.26
C ARG A 863 2.57 -43.34 -3.26
N ALA A 864 2.45 -42.44 -4.24
CA ALA A 864 1.39 -41.45 -4.33
C ALA A 864 1.01 -41.15 -5.78
N ARG A 865 -0.24 -40.75 -5.99
CA ARG A 865 -0.78 -40.29 -7.28
C ARG A 865 -0.91 -38.76 -7.27
N VAL A 866 -0.32 -38.09 -8.24
CA VAL A 866 -0.53 -36.65 -8.50
C VAL A 866 -1.31 -36.51 -9.81
N SER A 867 -2.62 -36.37 -9.73
CA SER A 867 -3.51 -36.18 -10.88
C SER A 867 -3.69 -34.70 -11.18
N VAL A 868 -2.99 -34.18 -12.18
CA VAL A 868 -3.12 -32.80 -12.65
C VAL A 868 -4.19 -32.73 -13.73
N ILE A 869 -5.30 -32.05 -13.45
CA ILE A 869 -6.41 -31.87 -14.40
C ILE A 869 -6.26 -30.50 -15.06
N SER A 870 -5.84 -30.50 -16.32
CA SER A 870 -5.68 -29.29 -17.13
C SER A 870 -7.00 -28.88 -17.78
N MET A 871 -7.36 -27.60 -17.67
CA MET A 871 -8.64 -27.07 -18.17
C MET A 871 -8.62 -26.68 -19.67
N ILE A 872 -7.57 -27.03 -20.44
CA ILE A 872 -7.38 -26.63 -21.86
C ILE A 872 -8.47 -27.12 -22.83
N GLY A 873 -9.18 -28.19 -22.47
CA GLY A 873 -10.25 -28.74 -23.30
C GLY A 873 -11.63 -28.16 -23.00
N LEU A 874 -11.75 -27.34 -21.96
CA LEU A 874 -13.00 -26.74 -21.52
C LEU A 874 -13.05 -25.29 -21.99
N ALA A 875 -13.85 -25.04 -23.03
CA ALA A 875 -13.84 -23.80 -23.79
C ALA A 875 -14.51 -22.63 -23.05
N SER A 876 -15.54 -22.89 -22.23
CA SER A 876 -16.26 -21.86 -21.48
C SER A 876 -16.05 -21.96 -19.97
N GLU A 877 -16.19 -20.83 -19.25
CA GLU A 877 -16.20 -20.83 -17.77
C GLU A 877 -17.27 -21.79 -17.23
N GLN A 878 -18.46 -21.80 -17.82
CA GLN A 878 -19.56 -22.68 -17.41
C GLN A 878 -19.21 -24.17 -17.55
N GLN A 879 -18.47 -24.56 -18.59
CA GLN A 879 -17.98 -25.94 -18.74
C GLN A 879 -16.96 -26.30 -17.65
N ARG A 880 -16.04 -25.38 -17.33
CA ARG A 880 -15.06 -25.56 -16.24
C ARG A 880 -15.74 -25.69 -14.89
N GLU A 881 -16.66 -24.78 -14.57
CA GLU A 881 -17.44 -24.82 -13.33
C GLU A 881 -18.28 -26.11 -13.23
N GLY A 882 -18.94 -26.51 -14.32
CA GLY A 882 -19.74 -27.73 -14.38
C GLY A 882 -18.91 -28.99 -14.13
N PHE A 883 -17.74 -29.09 -14.79
CA PHE A 883 -16.79 -30.17 -14.58
C PHE A 883 -16.31 -30.23 -13.12
N VAL A 884 -15.89 -29.09 -12.56
CA VAL A 884 -15.41 -29.02 -11.17
C VAL A 884 -16.52 -29.38 -10.18
N ASN A 885 -17.75 -28.92 -10.39
CA ASN A 885 -18.89 -29.29 -9.55
C ASN A 885 -19.10 -30.80 -9.52
N GLN A 886 -19.13 -31.46 -10.69
CA GLN A 886 -19.33 -32.91 -10.77
C GLN A 886 -18.19 -33.69 -10.12
N LEU A 887 -16.94 -33.28 -10.37
CA LEU A 887 -15.76 -33.90 -9.74
C LEU A 887 -15.81 -33.76 -8.22
N GLN A 888 -16.13 -32.57 -7.70
CA GLN A 888 -16.22 -32.32 -6.26
C GLN A 888 -17.34 -33.12 -5.60
N MET A 889 -18.48 -33.31 -6.28
CA MET A 889 -19.57 -34.16 -5.79
C MET A 889 -19.16 -35.63 -5.75
N ALA A 890 -18.52 -36.14 -6.81
CA ALA A 890 -17.99 -37.50 -6.86
C ALA A 890 -16.94 -37.72 -5.76
N LEU A 891 -16.01 -36.78 -5.61
CA LEU A 891 -14.99 -36.80 -4.56
C LEU A 891 -15.61 -36.81 -3.16
N PHE A 892 -16.64 -35.98 -2.92
CA PHE A 892 -17.33 -35.95 -1.63
C PHE A 892 -18.02 -37.27 -1.28
N ALA A 893 -18.62 -37.94 -2.27
CA ALA A 893 -19.19 -39.27 -2.09
C ALA A 893 -18.10 -40.32 -1.82
N TRP A 894 -17.01 -40.28 -2.59
CA TRP A 894 -15.91 -41.23 -2.49
C TRP A 894 -15.21 -41.17 -1.13
N ILE A 895 -14.88 -39.97 -0.61
CA ILE A 895 -14.21 -39.83 0.69
C ILE A 895 -15.07 -40.29 1.88
N LYS A 896 -16.41 -40.27 1.74
CA LYS A 896 -17.31 -40.80 2.78
C LYS A 896 -17.22 -42.33 2.88
N GLN A 897 -17.06 -42.99 1.73
CA GLN A 897 -16.89 -44.44 1.65
C GLN A 897 -15.45 -44.86 1.95
N HIS A 898 -14.49 -43.98 1.69
CA HIS A 898 -13.06 -44.21 1.88
C HIS A 898 -12.42 -43.15 2.80
N PRO A 899 -12.84 -43.05 4.07
CA PRO A 899 -12.25 -42.08 5.00
C PRO A 899 -10.76 -42.38 5.23
N ALA A 900 -10.00 -41.35 5.60
CA ALA A 900 -8.55 -41.49 5.82
C ALA A 900 -8.17 -42.54 6.88
N GLY A 901 -9.04 -42.78 7.87
CA GLY A 901 -8.76 -43.66 9.00
C GLY A 901 -7.60 -43.12 9.84
N ASP A 902 -6.63 -43.99 10.14
CA ASP A 902 -5.44 -43.66 10.93
C ASP A 902 -4.38 -42.84 10.14
N ARG A 903 -4.53 -42.69 8.81
CA ARG A 903 -3.59 -41.91 8.00
C ARG A 903 -3.72 -40.43 8.33
N PRO A 904 -2.64 -39.67 8.58
CA PRO A 904 -2.72 -38.25 8.95
C PRO A 904 -3.40 -37.39 7.88
N LEU A 905 -3.36 -37.80 6.61
CA LEU A 905 -4.08 -37.15 5.52
C LEU A 905 -4.49 -38.20 4.48
N GLY A 906 -5.76 -38.19 4.05
CA GLY A 906 -6.31 -39.14 3.08
C GLY A 906 -6.05 -38.76 1.62
N GLY A 907 -5.88 -37.46 1.36
CA GLY A 907 -5.56 -36.89 0.04
C GLY A 907 -5.70 -35.37 0.03
N LEU A 908 -5.31 -34.74 -1.08
CA LEU A 908 -5.46 -33.30 -1.32
C LEU A 908 -6.32 -33.00 -2.55
N LEU A 909 -7.17 -31.98 -2.46
CA LEU A 909 -7.74 -31.28 -3.60
C LEU A 909 -7.13 -29.87 -3.68
N VAL A 910 -6.36 -29.60 -4.72
CA VAL A 910 -5.69 -28.32 -4.96
C VAL A 910 -6.45 -27.54 -6.02
N MET A 911 -6.82 -26.31 -5.68
CA MET A 911 -7.57 -25.40 -6.55
C MET A 911 -6.73 -24.14 -6.80
N ASP A 912 -6.07 -24.07 -7.96
CA ASP A 912 -5.44 -22.83 -8.40
C ASP A 912 -6.50 -21.87 -8.97
N GLU A 913 -6.30 -20.57 -8.74
CA GLU A 913 -7.28 -19.51 -8.99
C GLU A 913 -8.68 -19.86 -8.46
N ALA A 914 -8.75 -20.25 -7.18
CA ALA A 914 -9.95 -20.76 -6.53
C ALA A 914 -11.16 -19.80 -6.62
N GLN A 915 -10.95 -18.50 -6.79
CA GLN A 915 -12.01 -17.50 -7.00
C GLN A 915 -12.84 -17.78 -8.26
N ASN A 916 -12.29 -18.48 -9.26
CA ASN A 916 -13.01 -18.85 -10.47
C ASN A 916 -14.14 -19.87 -10.17
N PHE A 917 -13.98 -20.67 -9.11
CA PHE A 917 -14.92 -21.72 -8.75
C PHE A 917 -15.74 -21.38 -7.50
N ALA A 918 -15.19 -20.59 -6.58
CA ALA A 918 -15.87 -20.14 -5.37
C ALA A 918 -15.72 -18.63 -5.11
N PRO A 919 -16.35 -17.77 -5.94
CA PRO A 919 -16.24 -16.32 -5.81
C PRO A 919 -17.08 -15.74 -4.66
N SER A 920 -16.75 -14.52 -4.22
CA SER A 920 -17.39 -13.81 -3.09
C SER A 920 -18.73 -13.15 -3.40
N GLY A 921 -19.00 -12.76 -4.65
CA GLY A 921 -20.18 -11.95 -5.02
C GLY A 921 -21.14 -12.56 -6.04
N ARG A 922 -20.73 -13.59 -6.80
CA ARG A 922 -21.56 -14.26 -7.81
C ARG A 922 -21.77 -15.73 -7.46
N SER A 923 -22.93 -16.30 -7.78
CA SER A 923 -23.11 -17.75 -7.65
C SER A 923 -22.58 -18.43 -8.91
N THR A 924 -21.62 -19.35 -8.75
CA THR A 924 -21.17 -20.29 -9.79
C THR A 924 -21.84 -21.64 -9.61
N ILE A 925 -21.75 -22.52 -10.61
CA ILE A 925 -22.27 -23.89 -10.51
C ILE A 925 -21.55 -24.67 -9.41
N SER A 926 -20.23 -24.48 -9.27
CA SER A 926 -19.36 -25.19 -8.32
C SER A 926 -19.22 -24.55 -6.94
N LEU A 927 -19.83 -23.37 -6.70
CA LEU A 927 -19.71 -22.68 -5.40
C LEU A 927 -20.24 -23.57 -4.26
N ARG A 928 -21.45 -24.14 -4.43
CA ARG A 928 -22.09 -24.93 -3.38
C ARG A 928 -21.32 -26.21 -3.06
N SER A 929 -20.82 -26.93 -4.07
CA SER A 929 -20.00 -28.13 -3.88
C SER A 929 -18.67 -27.79 -3.20
N THR A 930 -18.04 -26.68 -3.57
CA THR A 930 -16.78 -26.21 -2.96
C THR A 930 -16.98 -25.88 -1.48
N LEU A 931 -18.05 -25.16 -1.12
CA LEU A 931 -18.36 -24.84 0.27
C LEU A 931 -18.75 -26.08 1.10
N ALA A 932 -19.43 -27.06 0.49
CA ALA A 932 -19.75 -28.32 1.14
C ALA A 932 -18.49 -29.13 1.47
N LEU A 933 -17.53 -29.19 0.56
CA LEU A 933 -16.22 -29.80 0.83
C LEU A 933 -15.47 -29.03 1.91
N SER A 934 -15.35 -27.71 1.80
CA SER A 934 -14.66 -26.85 2.78
C SER A 934 -15.17 -27.01 4.22
N SER A 935 -16.45 -27.35 4.40
CA SER A 935 -17.05 -27.51 5.72
C SER A 935 -17.01 -28.94 6.27
N GLN A 936 -16.97 -29.97 5.40
CA GLN A 936 -17.20 -31.36 5.80
C GLN A 936 -16.03 -32.30 5.48
N ALA A 937 -15.21 -31.98 4.48
CA ALA A 937 -14.12 -32.85 4.00
C ALA A 937 -13.12 -33.22 5.11
N ARG A 938 -12.87 -32.30 6.06
CA ARG A 938 -11.98 -32.54 7.20
C ARG A 938 -12.32 -33.81 7.99
N LYS A 939 -13.62 -34.14 8.11
CA LYS A 939 -14.11 -35.30 8.88
C LYS A 939 -13.72 -36.63 8.25
N TYR A 940 -13.51 -36.63 6.94
CA TYR A 940 -13.13 -37.80 6.16
C TYR A 940 -11.64 -37.79 5.81
N GLY A 941 -10.89 -36.78 6.28
CA GLY A 941 -9.45 -36.66 6.11
C GLY A 941 -9.00 -36.17 4.74
N LEU A 942 -9.85 -35.46 3.98
CA LEU A 942 -9.46 -34.78 2.75
C LEU A 942 -9.08 -33.32 3.05
N GLY A 943 -7.86 -32.92 2.67
CA GLY A 943 -7.38 -31.54 2.73
C GLY A 943 -7.69 -30.77 1.43
N LEU A 944 -7.91 -29.47 1.55
CA LEU A 944 -8.16 -28.58 0.42
C LEU A 944 -7.13 -27.46 0.42
N VAL A 945 -6.54 -27.16 -0.74
CA VAL A 945 -5.61 -26.04 -0.92
C VAL A 945 -6.24 -25.05 -1.89
N TYR A 946 -6.53 -23.85 -1.40
CA TYR A 946 -7.12 -22.75 -2.17
C TYR A 946 -6.05 -21.71 -2.45
N ALA A 947 -5.71 -21.51 -3.72
CA ALA A 947 -4.74 -20.48 -4.09
C ALA A 947 -5.43 -19.39 -4.92
N THR A 948 -5.19 -18.12 -4.57
CA THR A 948 -5.78 -16.98 -5.26
C THR A 948 -4.85 -15.77 -5.28
N GLN A 949 -4.87 -15.05 -6.40
CA GLN A 949 -4.23 -13.73 -6.53
C GLN A 949 -5.15 -12.59 -6.07
N SER A 950 -6.45 -12.87 -5.91
CA SER A 950 -7.48 -11.91 -5.53
C SER A 950 -8.20 -12.39 -4.28
N PRO A 951 -7.60 -12.21 -3.08
CA PRO A 951 -8.23 -12.47 -1.79
C PRO A 951 -9.69 -11.98 -1.70
N THR A 952 -10.01 -10.77 -2.18
CA THR A 952 -11.38 -10.23 -2.16
C THR A 952 -12.34 -10.97 -3.09
N GLY A 953 -11.81 -11.59 -4.14
CA GLY A 953 -12.57 -12.37 -5.11
C GLY A 953 -13.02 -13.72 -4.55
N LEU A 954 -12.40 -14.25 -3.49
CA LEU A 954 -12.70 -15.56 -2.92
C LEU A 954 -13.80 -15.48 -1.85
N HIS A 955 -14.71 -16.46 -1.85
CA HIS A 955 -15.80 -16.51 -0.88
C HIS A 955 -15.28 -16.54 0.57
N ASN A 956 -15.82 -15.66 1.43
CA ASN A 956 -15.35 -15.42 2.79
C ASN A 956 -15.37 -16.67 3.72
N HIS A 957 -16.26 -17.62 3.49
CA HIS A 957 -16.27 -18.90 4.21
C HIS A 957 -15.00 -19.75 3.97
N ILE A 958 -14.26 -19.55 2.88
CA ILE A 958 -13.07 -20.35 2.58
C ILE A 958 -11.90 -19.96 3.49
N PRO A 959 -11.46 -18.68 3.55
CA PRO A 959 -10.44 -18.26 4.50
C PRO A 959 -10.78 -18.63 5.95
N GLY A 960 -12.06 -18.49 6.35
CA GLY A 960 -12.51 -18.82 7.71
C GLY A 960 -12.44 -20.31 8.07
N ASN A 961 -12.43 -21.21 7.08
CA ASN A 961 -12.29 -22.66 7.30
C ASN A 961 -10.88 -23.18 7.01
N ALA A 962 -9.93 -22.32 6.60
CA ALA A 962 -8.55 -22.68 6.31
C ALA A 962 -7.64 -22.39 7.51
N ALA A 963 -7.26 -23.44 8.24
CA ALA A 963 -6.42 -23.36 9.42
C ALA A 963 -4.97 -22.96 9.10
N THR A 964 -4.45 -23.32 7.93
CA THR A 964 -3.12 -22.89 7.46
C THR A 964 -3.28 -21.79 6.40
N GLN A 965 -2.61 -20.65 6.58
CA GLN A 965 -2.69 -19.55 5.63
C GLN A 965 -1.30 -19.02 5.26
N PHE A 966 -1.11 -18.74 3.97
CA PHE A 966 0.10 -18.13 3.43
C PHE A 966 -0.25 -16.79 2.79
N TYR A 967 0.50 -15.75 3.13
CA TYR A 967 0.35 -14.41 2.55
C TYR A 967 1.64 -14.02 1.84
N GLY A 968 1.61 -14.00 0.51
CA GLY A 968 2.71 -13.57 -0.34
C GLY A 968 2.55 -12.13 -0.79
N LEU A 969 3.45 -11.70 -1.67
CA LEU A 969 3.42 -10.37 -2.29
C LEU A 969 2.06 -10.10 -2.94
N LEU A 970 1.42 -9.00 -2.57
CA LEU A 970 0.21 -8.48 -3.20
C LEU A 970 0.47 -7.04 -3.66
N ASN A 971 0.12 -6.74 -4.91
CA ASN A 971 0.41 -5.43 -5.53
C ASN A 971 -0.78 -4.47 -5.50
N SER A 972 -2.02 -4.98 -5.37
CA SER A 972 -3.23 -4.16 -5.38
C SER A 972 -3.61 -3.71 -3.97
N ALA A 973 -3.81 -2.40 -3.75
CA ALA A 973 -4.19 -1.82 -2.46
C ALA A 973 -5.43 -2.48 -1.85
N THR A 974 -6.46 -2.77 -2.67
CA THR A 974 -7.68 -3.46 -2.22
C THR A 974 -7.38 -4.87 -1.71
N GLN A 975 -6.52 -5.62 -2.43
CA GLN A 975 -6.13 -6.97 -2.01
C GLN A 975 -5.23 -6.94 -0.77
N ILE A 976 -4.32 -5.97 -0.68
CA ILE A 976 -3.45 -5.74 0.49
C ILE A 976 -4.29 -5.45 1.73
N SER A 977 -5.25 -4.52 1.62
CA SER A 977 -6.13 -4.13 2.72
C SER A 977 -6.94 -5.32 3.24
N TYR A 978 -7.55 -6.09 2.32
CA TYR A 978 -8.31 -7.28 2.70
C TYR A 978 -7.43 -8.40 3.27
N ALA A 979 -6.23 -8.62 2.72
CA ALA A 979 -5.29 -9.59 3.27
C ALA A 979 -4.81 -9.20 4.68
N LYS A 980 -4.58 -7.90 4.94
CA LYS A 980 -4.28 -7.36 6.29
C LYS A 980 -5.46 -7.57 7.24
N GLU A 981 -6.69 -7.40 6.78
CA GLU A 981 -7.89 -7.69 7.58
C GLU A 981 -8.01 -9.18 7.92
N LEU A 982 -7.84 -10.08 6.94
CA LEU A 982 -7.83 -11.52 7.17
C LEU A 982 -6.75 -11.93 8.18
N ALA A 983 -5.54 -11.40 8.05
CA ALA A 983 -4.44 -11.65 9.00
C ALA A 983 -4.81 -11.18 10.41
N ARG A 984 -5.42 -9.99 10.53
CA ARG A 984 -5.87 -9.42 11.82
C ARG A 984 -6.94 -10.30 12.48
N VAL A 985 -7.91 -10.80 11.70
CA VAL A 985 -8.95 -11.72 12.19
C VAL A 985 -8.34 -13.03 12.70
N LYS A 986 -7.25 -13.48 12.07
CA LYS A 986 -6.49 -14.66 12.49
C LYS A 986 -5.50 -14.38 13.63
N GLY A 987 -5.43 -13.15 14.14
CA GLY A 987 -4.61 -12.77 15.29
C GLY A 987 -3.15 -12.39 14.96
N GLY A 988 -2.85 -12.10 13.69
CA GLY A 988 -1.51 -11.69 13.24
C GLY A 988 -1.48 -10.38 12.47
N LEU A 989 -0.27 -9.93 12.12
CA LEU A 989 -0.04 -8.73 11.32
C LEU A 989 0.87 -9.08 10.12
N VAL A 990 0.57 -8.47 8.97
CA VAL A 990 1.37 -8.58 7.73
C VAL A 990 1.69 -7.18 7.19
N PRO A 991 2.48 -6.38 7.94
CA PRO A 991 2.58 -4.93 7.71
C PRO A 991 3.18 -4.57 6.35
N ASP A 992 4.13 -5.36 5.87
CA ASP A 992 4.94 -5.17 4.65
C ASP A 992 4.58 -6.17 3.54
N ILE A 993 3.35 -6.71 3.53
CA ILE A 993 2.90 -7.68 2.51
C ILE A 993 3.09 -7.18 1.06
N SER A 994 3.03 -5.87 0.82
CA SER A 994 3.28 -5.24 -0.50
C SER A 994 4.77 -5.11 -0.86
N ARG A 995 5.67 -5.41 0.07
CA ARG A 995 7.13 -5.34 -0.09
C ARG A 995 7.79 -6.72 -0.01
N LEU A 996 7.00 -7.80 0.11
CA LEU A 996 7.52 -9.16 0.14
C LEU A 996 8.17 -9.54 -1.20
N ARG A 997 9.28 -10.28 -1.13
CA ARG A 997 9.94 -10.82 -2.33
C ARG A 997 9.23 -12.08 -2.80
N ALA A 998 9.44 -12.42 -4.07
CA ALA A 998 9.08 -13.74 -4.60
C ALA A 998 9.65 -14.86 -3.71
N GLY A 999 8.83 -15.88 -3.42
CA GLY A 999 9.20 -17.00 -2.55
C GLY A 999 9.19 -16.68 -1.05
N ASN A 1000 8.85 -15.45 -0.64
CA ASN A 1000 8.69 -15.08 0.76
C ASN A 1000 7.20 -14.99 1.09
N PHE A 1001 6.81 -15.55 2.23
CA PHE A 1001 5.42 -15.60 2.68
C PHE A 1001 5.34 -15.34 4.18
N TYR A 1002 4.26 -14.72 4.63
CA TYR A 1002 3.82 -14.91 6.01
C TYR A 1002 3.06 -16.23 6.12
N LEU A 1003 3.56 -17.13 6.97
CA LEU A 1003 2.90 -18.36 7.36
C LEU A 1003 2.11 -18.14 8.65
N ALA A 1004 0.84 -18.51 8.62
CA ALA A 1004 -0.04 -18.59 9.77
C ALA A 1004 -0.57 -20.02 9.91
N ALA A 1005 0.19 -20.85 10.63
CA ALA A 1005 -0.21 -22.19 11.04
C ALA A 1005 -1.14 -22.14 12.27
N GLU A 1006 -1.86 -23.22 12.53
CA GLU A 1006 -2.86 -23.25 13.60
C GLU A 1006 -2.20 -23.16 14.98
N GLY A 1007 -2.62 -22.20 15.80
CA GLY A 1007 -2.10 -22.02 17.17
C GLY A 1007 -0.67 -21.50 17.25
N GLN A 1008 -0.05 -21.13 16.12
CA GLN A 1008 1.30 -20.56 16.06
C GLN A 1008 1.27 -19.06 15.75
N ALA A 1009 2.36 -18.37 16.09
CA ALA A 1009 2.55 -16.98 15.69
C ALA A 1009 2.73 -16.87 14.16
N PHE A 1010 2.58 -15.66 13.62
CA PHE A 1010 2.85 -15.44 12.21
C PHE A 1010 4.37 -15.45 11.99
N HIS A 1011 4.82 -16.30 11.08
CA HIS A 1011 6.23 -16.43 10.72
C HIS A 1011 6.47 -15.90 9.32
N ARG A 1012 7.45 -15.02 9.16
CA ARG A 1012 7.90 -14.62 7.83
C ARG A 1012 8.88 -15.67 7.34
N ILE A 1013 8.48 -16.46 6.36
CA ILE A 1013 9.26 -17.58 5.84
C ILE A 1013 9.78 -17.32 4.43
N ARG A 1014 10.94 -17.89 4.12
CA ARG A 1014 11.43 -18.12 2.76
C ARG A 1014 11.11 -19.56 2.38
N SER A 1015 10.22 -19.75 1.41
CA SER A 1015 9.88 -21.06 0.86
C SER A 1015 11.03 -21.60 0.01
N PRO A 1016 11.32 -22.91 0.05
CA PRO A 1016 12.27 -23.52 -0.88
C PRO A 1016 11.72 -23.56 -2.30
N TRP A 1017 12.59 -23.88 -3.25
CA TRP A 1017 12.19 -24.25 -4.61
C TRP A 1017 11.33 -25.53 -4.60
N CYS A 1018 10.48 -25.67 -5.61
CA CYS A 1018 9.76 -26.91 -5.87
C CYS A 1018 10.69 -27.97 -6.49
N LEU A 1019 10.44 -29.24 -6.20
CA LEU A 1019 11.25 -30.38 -6.62
C LEU A 1019 11.13 -30.69 -8.13
N SER A 1020 10.04 -30.27 -8.75
CA SER A 1020 9.79 -30.37 -10.19
C SER A 1020 10.06 -29.07 -10.95
N PHE A 1021 10.32 -29.16 -12.25
CA PHE A 1021 10.68 -28.05 -13.10
C PHE A 1021 9.61 -26.95 -13.15
N HIS A 1022 10.02 -25.72 -12.78
CA HIS A 1022 9.22 -24.51 -12.87
C HIS A 1022 9.87 -23.48 -13.83
N PRO A 1023 9.33 -23.32 -15.05
CA PRO A 1023 9.79 -22.31 -16.02
C PRO A 1023 9.22 -20.91 -15.73
N GLN A 1024 9.75 -19.89 -16.40
CA GLN A 1024 9.19 -18.52 -16.37
C GLN A 1024 7.83 -18.40 -17.10
N SER A 1025 7.53 -19.31 -18.03
CA SER A 1025 6.30 -19.27 -18.84
C SER A 1025 5.55 -20.61 -18.80
N PRO A 1026 4.20 -20.60 -18.76
CA PRO A 1026 3.41 -21.81 -18.81
C PRO A 1026 3.66 -22.62 -20.09
N PRO A 1027 3.51 -23.96 -20.06
CA PRO A 1027 3.53 -24.78 -21.27
C PRO A 1027 2.43 -24.39 -22.26
N THR A 1028 2.74 -24.53 -23.54
CA THR A 1028 1.73 -24.39 -24.60
C THR A 1028 0.71 -25.53 -24.53
N THR A 1029 -0.45 -25.37 -25.16
CA THR A 1029 -1.46 -26.44 -25.27
C THR A 1029 -0.87 -27.73 -25.84
N GLU A 1030 0.01 -27.63 -26.85
CA GLU A 1030 0.70 -28.79 -27.44
C GLU A 1030 1.65 -29.47 -26.45
N ASP A 1031 2.37 -28.69 -25.63
CA ASP A 1031 3.24 -29.24 -24.59
C ASP A 1031 2.42 -29.98 -23.52
N VAL A 1032 1.28 -29.43 -23.10
CA VAL A 1032 0.38 -30.08 -22.13
C VAL A 1032 -0.15 -31.41 -22.69
N LEU A 1033 -0.57 -31.44 -23.96
CA LEU A 1033 -1.01 -32.68 -24.61
C LEU A 1033 0.13 -33.70 -24.69
N ARG A 1034 1.36 -33.26 -25.00
CA ARG A 1034 2.56 -34.13 -25.00
C ARG A 1034 2.86 -34.69 -23.62
N LEU A 1035 2.75 -33.88 -22.56
CA LEU A 1035 2.92 -34.33 -21.17
C LEU A 1035 1.83 -35.35 -20.78
N ALA A 1036 0.59 -35.14 -21.20
CA ALA A 1036 -0.51 -36.08 -20.97
C ALA A 1036 -0.30 -37.43 -21.67
N GLN A 1037 0.30 -37.43 -22.87
CA GLN A 1037 0.66 -38.63 -23.63
C GLN A 1037 1.90 -39.35 -23.06
N ALA A 1038 2.89 -38.61 -22.55
CA ALA A 1038 4.15 -39.20 -22.08
C ALA A 1038 3.94 -40.25 -20.97
N GLY A 1039 2.94 -40.04 -20.10
CA GLY A 1039 2.55 -41.02 -19.08
C GLY A 1039 1.84 -42.27 -19.61
N GLN A 1040 1.54 -42.39 -20.90
CA GLN A 1040 0.94 -43.61 -21.50
C GLN A 1040 1.99 -44.61 -21.99
N ARG A 1041 3.26 -44.21 -22.17
CA ARG A 1041 4.32 -45.06 -22.74
C ARG A 1041 5.13 -45.86 -21.70
N GLY A 1042 4.76 -45.79 -20.43
CA GLY A 1042 5.42 -46.49 -19.31
C GLY A 1042 4.56 -47.58 -18.66
N GLY A 1043 3.76 -48.30 -19.47
CA GLY A 1043 3.02 -49.49 -19.06
C GLY A 1043 3.64 -50.75 -19.64
#